data_AF-A0AAD3DKM0-F1
#
_entry.id   AF-A0AAD3DKM0-F1
#
_cell.length_a   1.000
_cell.length_b   1.000
_cell.length_c   1.000
_cell.angle_alpha   90.00
_cell.angle_beta   90.00
_cell.angle_gamma   90.00
#
_symmetry.space_group_name_H-M   'P 1'
#
loop_
_entity.id
_entity.type
_entity.pdbx_description
1 polymer ?
#
loop_
_entity_poly.entity_id
_entity_poly.type
_entity_poly.pdbx_seq_one_letter_code
_entity_poly.pdbx_strand_id
1 'polypeptide(L)'
;MPGGWELGGWELPLPSEESGKEVPSVLKAEEEIAKFTVDEHLSDVERTVLYLNGGQLIQQRHAIANLPAVLKGRGRPAFDAISQPLKAALNRLDSEAQIATAEAFATIARERLLSPVDLQVCILPTVTRNINREKSEEETDAWLNTLFELIPLLDKEVLKTEVLSLALSKGDVEGVVGSKTICVRILGALAPRLTWEEIERTFFKKALSMCQDVDHHIRIASCGQLASIARIAGKDVVAKTILPELFELLNDEEIQARVASLTTLTAILDMVPPEVRKGQVMPILRNHMQPLELDVAMQRCLARMFGQLVTVVKVDFEHDDSVLFFSCFKHLATKSDVELRRLCAGQLPAVLRAATALAAAAFSQQFQDTLNSLATDADVEVRKTVAGQLHEVARVVGKDCPALLTRPLCRLLRDEAPAVQSALLPTLTQCLVHWSIRDESRRDAAMGELAKALLEMEAATKRNWRMQQQLAVAFPIFPQIFSSDQVFEHFVPVVFRYLTDTAAAVRPVAAEGLVCFMRYNRREKQRAEMLLRIIRDYCRGRSFTARITFVDIATHLLRRFSSRFIKEYIFDLVLELLYDPVPNVRLSATALLPVLKTCIKLPEDVDLLERLNSGMSNIMTDNDRDVSQNARAMNEQFKKTPMRMGGAGGGMLDMNGNMGAASPSALGFGLGASPGSMEAEDRRKEEEELEFTFSQDDVKEIKGEILQVGPIKNKGLGAGPLASKGSVQRRPGGLTPVSGYDRTSSNIASRQGYPPRRPGAGNGSEDGSGARATGVTTLGAVRAPASGAGVSGPGSRIASAASSAGGGGKSYGLGGPVSLASPVKGGPSMSRISSMPSPITKPSSPLLASTPSPPSSSGSGSQTGLRLPAITTRSSPSSSPSTAGMVTKPGSGGGSRLTGAGGGIGTASMAKASLTAVSSVGRKPNR
;
A
#
# COMPACT_ATOMS: atom_id res chain seq x y z
N MET A 1 22.77 13.39 -42.99
CA MET A 1 22.23 14.63 -43.59
C MET A 1 20.73 14.67 -43.35
N PRO A 2 20.14 15.81 -42.96
CA PRO A 2 20.67 16.90 -42.12
C PRO A 2 20.39 16.55 -40.62
N GLY A 3 20.54 17.39 -39.60
CA GLY A 3 21.10 18.74 -39.45
C GLY A 3 20.93 19.14 -37.96
N GLY A 4 21.88 19.88 -37.37
CA GLY A 4 21.89 20.16 -35.93
C GLY A 4 21.87 21.66 -35.60
N TRP A 5 21.60 21.98 -34.33
CA TRP A 5 21.79 23.31 -33.76
C TRP A 5 22.47 23.24 -32.40
N GLU A 6 23.37 24.18 -32.23
CA GLU A 6 24.39 24.36 -31.22
C GLU A 6 23.83 24.75 -29.83
N LEU A 7 24.66 24.57 -28.79
CA LEU A 7 24.60 25.36 -27.57
C LEU A 7 25.87 26.19 -27.48
N GLY A 8 25.76 27.50 -27.74
CA GLY A 8 26.83 28.46 -27.48
C GLY A 8 26.98 28.68 -25.97
N GLY A 9 28.22 28.66 -25.47
CA GLY A 9 28.53 28.91 -24.07
C GLY A 9 28.64 30.39 -23.73
N TRP A 10 28.76 30.68 -22.43
CA TRP A 10 29.23 31.96 -21.91
C TRP A 10 30.28 31.71 -20.83
N GLU A 11 31.54 31.94 -21.18
CA GLU A 11 32.62 32.09 -20.21
C GLU A 11 32.47 33.46 -19.52
N LEU A 12 32.73 33.53 -18.22
CA LEU A 12 32.99 34.78 -17.50
C LEU A 12 34.26 34.63 -16.65
N PRO A 13 35.08 35.68 -16.53
CA PRO A 13 36.46 35.55 -16.09
C PRO A 13 36.61 35.38 -14.57
N LEU A 14 37.70 34.71 -14.18
CA LEU A 14 38.19 34.71 -12.80
C LEU A 14 38.68 36.13 -12.43
N PRO A 15 38.36 36.66 -11.23
CA PRO A 15 38.94 37.90 -10.73
C PRO A 15 40.45 37.78 -10.52
N SER A 16 41.17 38.89 -10.71
CA SER A 16 42.59 39.02 -10.38
C SER A 16 42.83 39.06 -8.87
N GLU A 17 43.89 38.40 -8.40
CA GLU A 17 44.37 38.51 -7.03
C GLU A 17 44.96 39.90 -6.76
N GLU A 18 44.37 40.69 -5.85
CA GLU A 18 45.08 41.77 -5.17
C GLU A 18 44.39 42.17 -3.86
N SER A 19 45.17 42.69 -2.90
CA SER A 19 44.83 42.97 -1.49
C SER A 19 44.51 41.73 -0.62
N GLY A 20 45.27 41.57 0.48
CA GLY A 20 45.21 40.38 1.31
C GLY A 20 43.98 40.32 2.23
N LYS A 21 43.15 39.28 2.04
CA LYS A 21 42.29 38.70 3.08
C LYS A 21 42.53 37.20 3.10
N GLU A 22 42.57 36.62 4.29
CA GLU A 22 42.78 35.18 4.48
C GLU A 22 41.65 34.39 3.80
N VAL A 23 42.02 33.36 3.04
CA VAL A 23 41.03 32.43 2.47
C VAL A 23 40.41 31.63 3.62
N PRO A 24 39.08 31.65 3.82
CA PRO A 24 38.45 30.88 4.89
C PRO A 24 38.76 29.39 4.70
N SER A 25 39.31 28.74 5.73
CA SER A 25 39.67 27.32 5.65
C SER A 25 38.42 26.47 5.39
N VAL A 26 38.38 25.84 4.21
CA VAL A 26 37.33 24.89 3.82
C VAL A 26 37.46 23.56 4.59
N LEU A 27 38.62 23.32 5.21
CA LEU A 27 38.79 22.28 6.23
C LEU A 27 38.46 22.86 7.60
N LYS A 28 37.60 22.17 8.35
CA LYS A 28 37.42 22.42 9.79
C LYS A 28 38.78 22.38 10.48
N ALA A 29 39.05 23.32 11.39
CA ALA A 29 40.32 23.38 12.13
C ALA A 29 40.54 22.08 12.93
N GLU A 30 41.80 21.73 13.22
CA GLU A 30 42.11 20.55 14.04
C GLU A 30 41.44 20.63 15.43
N GLU A 31 41.29 21.83 16.00
CA GLU A 31 40.48 22.05 17.21
C GLU A 31 38.99 21.72 17.03
N GLU A 32 38.40 22.06 15.88
CA GLU A 32 37.02 21.67 15.56
C GLU A 32 36.92 20.15 15.43
N ILE A 33 37.85 19.52 14.69
CA ILE A 33 37.87 18.07 14.48
C ILE A 33 38.03 17.35 15.82
N ALA A 34 38.94 17.79 16.68
CA ALA A 34 39.08 17.28 18.05
C ALA A 34 37.79 17.46 18.87
N LYS A 35 37.11 18.61 18.73
CA LYS A 35 35.83 18.93 19.38
C LYS A 35 34.61 18.15 18.82
N PHE A 36 34.74 17.51 17.65
CA PHE A 36 33.79 16.54 17.11
C PHE A 36 34.23 15.08 17.29
N THR A 37 35.49 14.84 17.70
CA THR A 37 36.02 13.49 17.92
C THR A 37 35.48 12.94 19.23
N VAL A 38 34.95 11.72 19.17
CA VAL A 38 34.28 11.04 20.27
C VAL A 38 34.84 9.63 20.33
N ASP A 39 35.19 9.16 21.52
CA ASP A 39 35.77 7.82 21.72
C ASP A 39 34.84 6.74 21.16
N GLU A 40 35.37 5.95 20.23
CA GLU A 40 34.66 4.85 19.55
C GLU A 40 34.25 3.73 20.53
N HIS A 41 34.96 3.61 21.65
CA HIS A 41 34.72 2.58 22.66
C HIS A 41 33.53 2.87 23.59
N LEU A 42 32.95 4.08 23.58
CA LEU A 42 31.78 4.42 24.38
C LEU A 42 30.55 3.61 23.96
N SER A 43 29.78 3.11 24.93
CA SER A 43 28.46 2.54 24.62
C SER A 43 27.45 3.61 24.22
N ASP A 44 26.35 3.22 23.57
CA ASP A 44 25.32 4.16 23.09
C ASP A 44 24.59 4.90 24.21
N VAL A 45 24.66 4.39 25.44
CA VAL A 45 24.17 5.08 26.65
C VAL A 45 25.17 6.16 27.04
N GLU A 46 26.46 5.84 27.15
CA GLU A 46 27.50 6.80 27.53
C GLU A 46 27.68 7.91 26.47
N ARG A 47 27.61 7.56 25.19
CA ARG A 47 27.63 8.51 24.07
C ARG A 47 26.43 9.46 24.12
N THR A 48 25.24 8.95 24.44
CA THR A 48 24.03 9.75 24.68
C THR A 48 24.17 10.67 25.89
N VAL A 49 24.71 10.17 27.02
CA VAL A 49 25.00 10.97 28.21
C VAL A 49 25.98 12.10 27.89
N LEU A 50 27.07 11.81 27.18
CA LEU A 50 28.08 12.78 26.76
C LEU A 50 27.47 13.89 25.88
N TYR A 51 26.69 13.52 24.87
CA TYR A 51 26.06 14.48 23.97
C TYR A 51 25.07 15.39 24.69
N LEU A 52 24.24 14.86 25.59
CA LEU A 52 23.31 15.65 26.40
C LEU A 52 24.02 16.55 27.43
N ASN A 53 25.16 16.11 27.98
CA ASN A 53 25.98 16.87 28.93
C ASN A 53 26.93 17.88 28.25
N GLY A 54 26.41 18.70 27.35
CA GLY A 54 27.16 19.83 26.77
C GLY A 54 27.85 19.56 25.43
N GLY A 55 27.51 18.46 24.74
CA GLY A 55 27.78 18.33 23.31
C GLY A 55 27.11 19.44 22.49
N GLN A 56 27.45 19.56 21.21
CA GLN A 56 26.87 20.59 20.33
C GLN A 56 25.38 20.30 20.02
N LEU A 57 24.60 21.31 19.62
CA LEU A 57 23.15 21.17 19.36
C LEU A 57 22.79 20.01 18.41
N ILE A 58 23.61 19.77 17.38
CA ILE A 58 23.40 18.65 16.44
C ILE A 58 23.67 17.27 17.09
N GLN A 59 24.64 17.18 18.01
CA GLN A 59 24.90 15.97 18.80
C GLN A 59 23.78 15.73 19.82
N GLN A 60 23.29 16.79 20.49
CA GLN A 60 22.14 16.73 21.40
C GLN A 60 20.88 16.25 20.67
N ARG A 61 20.55 16.85 19.52
CA ARG A 61 19.40 16.45 18.68
C ARG A 61 19.52 15.00 18.18
N HIS A 62 20.72 14.56 17.78
CA HIS A 62 20.94 13.15 17.43
C HIS A 62 20.74 12.21 18.64
N ALA A 63 21.27 12.57 19.82
CA ALA A 63 21.08 11.79 21.05
C ALA A 63 19.59 11.65 21.40
N ILE A 64 18.81 12.74 21.26
CA ILE A 64 17.37 12.78 21.49
C ILE A 64 16.62 11.87 20.50
N ALA A 65 16.86 12.01 19.20
CA ALA A 65 16.21 11.19 18.18
C ALA A 65 16.57 9.70 18.32
N ASN A 66 17.76 9.39 18.85
CA ASN A 66 18.25 8.02 19.06
C ASN A 66 17.80 7.39 20.39
N LEU A 67 17.12 8.13 21.29
CA LEU A 67 16.66 7.60 22.59
C LEU A 67 15.89 6.27 22.49
N PRO A 68 14.99 6.03 21.52
CA PRO A 68 14.33 4.73 21.39
C PRO A 68 15.32 3.59 21.12
N ALA A 69 16.32 3.79 20.26
CA ALA A 69 17.33 2.78 19.97
C ALA A 69 18.25 2.50 21.18
N VAL A 70 18.59 3.53 21.95
CA VAL A 70 19.40 3.41 23.19
C VAL A 70 18.67 2.58 24.26
N LEU A 71 17.34 2.71 24.35
CA LEU A 71 16.50 1.96 25.28
C LEU A 71 16.17 0.54 24.78
N LYS A 72 16.29 0.27 23.47
CA LYS A 72 15.89 -1.00 22.85
C LYS A 72 16.70 -2.17 23.42
N GLY A 73 16.03 -3.07 24.14
CA GLY A 73 16.65 -4.19 24.84
C GLY A 73 17.41 -3.85 26.13
N ARG A 74 17.49 -2.56 26.52
CA ARG A 74 18.15 -2.10 27.76
C ARG A 74 17.16 -1.56 28.80
N GLY A 75 16.04 -0.99 28.35
CA GLY A 75 14.92 -0.57 29.18
C GLY A 75 15.30 0.41 30.29
N ARG A 76 14.74 0.21 31.48
CA ARG A 76 14.77 1.15 32.60
C ARG A 76 16.20 1.59 33.04
N PRO A 77 17.20 0.69 33.23
CA PRO A 77 18.56 1.11 33.58
C PRO A 77 19.21 2.09 32.59
N ALA A 78 18.96 1.94 31.29
CA ALA A 78 19.43 2.89 30.28
C ALA A 78 18.69 4.24 30.38
N PHE A 79 17.40 4.24 30.74
CA PHE A 79 16.67 5.47 31.03
C PHE A 79 17.21 6.20 32.26
N ASP A 80 17.46 5.51 33.37
CA ASP A 80 17.95 6.16 34.59
C ASP A 80 19.29 6.87 34.36
N ALA A 81 20.21 6.24 33.62
CA ALA A 81 21.52 6.82 33.25
C ALA A 81 21.39 8.12 32.42
N ILE A 82 20.49 8.17 31.44
CA ILE A 82 20.28 9.36 30.58
C ILE A 82 19.32 10.39 31.21
N SER A 83 18.59 10.03 32.27
CA SER A 83 17.46 10.82 32.79
C SER A 83 17.85 12.22 33.29
N GLN A 84 18.98 12.36 33.98
CA GLN A 84 19.45 13.65 34.50
C GLN A 84 20.10 14.51 33.40
N PRO A 85 21.00 13.99 32.53
CA PRO A 85 21.45 14.68 31.33
C PRO A 85 20.29 15.20 30.47
N LEU A 86 19.27 14.37 30.21
CA LEU A 86 18.11 14.76 29.41
C LEU A 86 17.27 15.84 30.09
N LYS A 87 17.04 15.75 31.41
CA LYS A 87 16.35 16.80 32.19
C LYS A 87 17.12 18.13 32.21
N ALA A 88 18.45 18.09 32.22
CA ALA A 88 19.31 19.28 32.13
C ALA A 88 19.28 19.91 30.73
N ALA A 89 19.40 19.09 29.68
CA ALA A 89 19.28 19.54 28.29
C ALA A 89 17.91 20.15 27.99
N LEU A 90 16.80 19.54 28.46
CA LEU A 90 15.42 20.02 28.24
C LEU A 90 15.09 21.41 28.83
N ASN A 91 15.98 22.04 29.59
CA ASN A 91 15.85 23.45 30.00
C ASN A 91 16.73 24.43 29.18
N ARG A 92 17.47 23.92 28.19
CA ARG A 92 18.40 24.67 27.31
C ARG A 92 18.10 24.48 25.81
N LEU A 93 17.35 23.43 25.47
CA LEU A 93 16.99 23.03 24.11
C LEU A 93 15.88 23.92 23.51
N ASP A 94 15.97 24.10 22.19
CA ASP A 94 15.05 24.86 21.35
C ASP A 94 13.75 24.10 21.00
N SER A 95 12.78 24.80 20.40
CA SER A 95 11.45 24.28 20.01
C SER A 95 11.57 22.96 19.23
N GLU A 96 12.42 22.91 18.20
CA GLU A 96 12.63 21.71 17.38
C GLU A 96 13.16 20.51 18.19
N ALA A 97 14.06 20.72 19.16
CA ALA A 97 14.54 19.64 20.01
C ALA A 97 13.57 19.27 21.15
N GLN A 98 12.68 20.17 21.58
CA GLN A 98 11.54 19.82 22.45
C GLN A 98 10.56 18.91 21.69
N ILE A 99 10.23 19.25 20.45
CA ILE A 99 9.40 18.43 19.54
C ILE A 99 10.04 17.06 19.33
N ALA A 100 11.33 17.00 18.95
CA ALA A 100 12.04 15.74 18.76
C ALA A 100 12.11 14.88 20.04
N THR A 101 12.16 15.50 21.24
CA THR A 101 12.11 14.74 22.50
C THR A 101 10.72 14.17 22.77
N ALA A 102 9.67 14.92 22.44
CA ALA A 102 8.30 14.44 22.51
C ALA A 102 8.07 13.27 21.53
N GLU A 103 8.50 13.39 20.27
CA GLU A 103 8.43 12.31 19.27
C GLU A 103 9.20 11.05 19.70
N ALA A 104 10.38 11.22 20.31
CA ALA A 104 11.16 10.12 20.89
C ALA A 104 10.39 9.45 22.04
N PHE A 105 9.80 10.22 22.96
CA PHE A 105 8.98 9.69 24.07
C PHE A 105 7.70 9.00 23.59
N ALA A 106 7.02 9.54 22.58
CA ALA A 106 5.88 8.92 21.92
C ALA A 106 6.27 7.58 21.29
N THR A 107 7.45 7.51 20.68
CA THR A 107 8.00 6.27 20.10
C THR A 107 8.37 5.25 21.18
N ILE A 108 8.92 5.67 22.32
CA ILE A 108 9.22 4.82 23.48
C ILE A 108 7.94 4.21 24.07
N ALA A 109 6.86 4.97 24.16
CA ALA A 109 5.54 4.49 24.58
C ALA A 109 4.95 3.50 23.55
N ARG A 110 4.95 3.87 22.26
CA ARG A 110 4.38 3.07 21.15
C ARG A 110 5.09 1.74 20.94
N GLU A 111 6.42 1.72 20.97
CA GLU A 111 7.23 0.48 20.92
C GLU A 111 7.30 -0.25 22.28
N ARG A 112 6.74 0.31 23.36
CA ARG A 112 6.73 -0.25 24.71
C ARG A 112 8.13 -0.60 25.25
N LEU A 113 9.09 0.31 25.05
CA LEU A 113 10.50 0.12 25.43
C LEU A 113 10.74 0.31 26.95
N LEU A 114 9.71 0.73 27.67
CA LEU A 114 9.64 0.85 29.12
C LEU A 114 8.34 0.20 29.61
N SER A 115 8.31 -0.28 30.87
CA SER A 115 7.09 -0.87 31.44
C SER A 115 6.00 0.20 31.69
N PRO A 116 4.72 -0.17 31.85
CA PRO A 116 3.65 0.76 32.23
C PRO A 116 3.98 1.65 33.45
N VAL A 117 4.64 1.07 34.45
CA VAL A 117 5.05 1.78 35.67
C VAL A 117 6.25 2.69 35.40
N ASP A 118 7.21 2.26 34.59
CA ASP A 118 8.32 3.12 34.18
C ASP A 118 7.84 4.30 33.33
N LEU A 119 6.86 4.11 32.42
CA LEU A 119 6.29 5.21 31.64
C LEU A 119 5.63 6.27 32.54
N GLN A 120 4.93 5.84 33.60
CA GLN A 120 4.36 6.72 34.63
C GLN A 120 5.44 7.48 35.42
N VAL A 121 6.51 6.81 35.86
CA VAL A 121 7.53 7.42 36.74
C VAL A 121 8.57 8.26 35.96
N CYS A 122 8.94 7.82 34.75
CA CYS A 122 10.05 8.37 33.98
C CYS A 122 9.62 9.44 32.97
N ILE A 123 8.52 9.20 32.24
CA ILE A 123 8.12 10.01 31.09
C ILE A 123 6.99 10.97 31.44
N LEU A 124 5.89 10.49 32.04
CA LEU A 124 4.71 11.30 32.31
C LEU A 124 5.01 12.65 33.01
N PRO A 125 5.86 12.74 34.07
CA PRO A 125 6.10 14.01 34.76
C PRO A 125 6.87 15.02 33.89
N THR A 126 7.59 14.56 32.87
CA THR A 126 8.26 15.45 31.90
C THR A 126 7.25 15.99 30.88
N VAL A 127 6.31 15.13 30.45
CA VAL A 127 5.23 15.47 29.51
C VAL A 127 4.23 16.44 30.15
N THR A 128 3.68 16.14 31.32
CA THR A 128 2.73 17.01 32.04
C THR A 128 3.33 18.37 32.37
N ARG A 129 4.59 18.41 32.83
CA ARG A 129 5.35 19.65 33.06
C ARG A 129 5.50 20.49 31.78
N ASN A 130 5.73 19.86 30.63
CA ASN A 130 5.89 20.58 29.37
C ASN A 130 4.55 21.07 28.80
N ILE A 131 3.46 20.30 28.91
CA ILE A 131 2.09 20.74 28.58
C ILE A 131 1.63 21.89 29.51
N ASN A 132 2.15 21.94 30.74
CA ASN A 132 1.77 23.01 31.66
C ASN A 132 2.41 24.37 31.35
N ARG A 133 3.55 24.40 30.64
CA ARG A 133 4.23 25.64 30.22
C ARG A 133 3.57 26.26 29.00
N GLU A 134 3.56 27.60 28.93
CA GLU A 134 3.24 28.32 27.69
C GLU A 134 4.38 28.13 26.68
N LYS A 135 4.02 27.79 25.43
CA LYS A 135 4.90 27.28 24.37
C LYS A 135 4.31 27.61 22.99
N SER A 136 5.02 27.26 21.92
CA SER A 136 4.43 27.22 20.57
C SER A 136 3.31 26.17 20.47
N GLU A 137 2.42 26.34 19.50
CA GLU A 137 1.37 25.37 19.17
C GLU A 137 2.00 24.02 18.75
N GLU A 138 3.06 24.06 17.93
CA GLU A 138 3.80 22.89 17.46
C GLU A 138 4.42 22.06 18.60
N GLU A 139 5.06 22.71 19.59
CA GLU A 139 5.53 22.00 20.79
C GLU A 139 4.36 21.42 21.58
N THR A 140 3.30 22.19 21.76
CA THR A 140 2.12 21.78 22.53
C THR A 140 1.48 20.52 21.92
N ASP A 141 1.38 20.48 20.59
CA ASP A 141 0.92 19.31 19.84
C ASP A 141 1.84 18.11 19.98
N ALA A 142 3.16 18.29 19.89
CA ALA A 142 4.11 17.19 20.06
C ALA A 142 4.01 16.57 21.48
N TRP A 143 3.92 17.41 22.52
CA TRP A 143 3.74 16.95 23.91
C TRP A 143 2.34 16.33 24.16
N LEU A 144 1.28 16.85 23.55
CA LEU A 144 -0.06 16.25 23.61
C LEU A 144 -0.13 14.89 22.91
N ASN A 145 0.44 14.76 21.71
CA ASN A 145 0.53 13.49 20.98
C ASN A 145 1.30 12.43 21.80
N THR A 146 2.36 12.87 22.51
CA THR A 146 3.07 12.01 23.48
C THR A 146 2.18 11.55 24.62
N LEU A 147 1.38 12.46 25.20
CA LEU A 147 0.41 12.12 26.25
C LEU A 147 -0.67 11.14 25.75
N PHE A 148 -1.13 11.27 24.50
CA PHE A 148 -2.15 10.40 23.92
C PHE A 148 -1.63 8.98 23.65
N GLU A 149 -0.35 8.81 23.30
CA GLU A 149 0.31 7.49 23.22
C GLU A 149 0.53 6.87 24.61
N LEU A 150 0.69 7.70 25.65
CA LEU A 150 0.81 7.24 27.04
C LEU A 150 -0.53 6.81 27.65
N ILE A 151 -1.62 7.56 27.48
CA ILE A 151 -2.93 7.33 28.15
C ILE A 151 -3.46 5.87 28.09
N PRO A 152 -3.31 5.11 26.99
CA PRO A 152 -3.67 3.68 26.93
C PRO A 152 -2.84 2.77 27.85
N LEU A 153 -1.65 3.22 28.28
CA LEU A 153 -0.63 2.47 29.02
C LEU A 153 -0.52 2.88 30.50
N LEU A 154 -1.13 4.00 30.91
CA LEU A 154 -1.13 4.46 32.32
C LEU A 154 -2.23 3.77 33.14
N ASP A 155 -1.97 3.61 34.44
CA ASP A 155 -2.92 3.08 35.40
C ASP A 155 -4.10 4.02 35.68
N LYS A 156 -5.27 3.45 35.99
CA LYS A 156 -6.54 4.19 36.08
C LYS A 156 -6.55 5.26 37.18
N GLU A 157 -5.74 5.09 38.22
CA GLU A 157 -5.60 6.10 39.28
C GLU A 157 -4.78 7.30 38.80
N VAL A 158 -3.61 7.08 38.19
CA VAL A 158 -2.76 8.13 37.60
C VAL A 158 -3.51 8.94 36.52
N LEU A 159 -4.34 8.27 35.71
CA LEU A 159 -5.22 8.94 34.75
C LEU A 159 -6.21 9.93 35.42
N LYS A 160 -6.63 9.67 36.66
CA LYS A 160 -7.52 10.55 37.43
C LYS A 160 -6.76 11.62 38.23
N THR A 161 -5.69 11.23 38.91
CA THR A 161 -4.96 12.11 39.85
C THR A 161 -4.04 13.09 39.13
N GLU A 162 -3.42 12.69 38.02
CA GLU A 162 -2.49 13.53 37.26
C GLU A 162 -3.12 14.04 35.95
N VAL A 163 -3.54 13.13 35.07
CA VAL A 163 -3.90 13.51 33.69
C VAL A 163 -5.23 14.26 33.61
N LEU A 164 -6.26 13.80 34.31
CA LEU A 164 -7.53 14.51 34.43
C LEU A 164 -7.38 15.81 35.23
N SER A 165 -6.56 15.82 36.29
CA SER A 165 -6.29 17.04 37.06
C SER A 165 -5.58 18.11 36.23
N LEU A 166 -4.62 17.71 35.38
CA LEU A 166 -3.98 18.61 34.41
C LEU A 166 -5.02 19.18 33.43
N ALA A 167 -5.87 18.32 32.84
CA ALA A 167 -6.90 18.73 31.90
C ALA A 167 -7.85 19.78 32.52
N LEU A 168 -8.42 19.48 33.69
CA LEU A 168 -9.32 20.39 34.40
C LEU A 168 -8.63 21.71 34.75
N SER A 169 -7.41 21.67 35.31
CA SER A 169 -6.64 22.90 35.63
C SER A 169 -6.37 23.79 34.41
N LYS A 170 -6.23 23.21 33.21
CA LYS A 170 -6.10 23.96 31.96
C LYS A 170 -7.43 24.51 31.45
N GLY A 171 -8.55 23.86 31.75
CA GLY A 171 -9.90 24.33 31.44
C GLY A 171 -10.46 25.36 32.41
N ASP A 172 -9.84 25.54 33.58
CA ASP A 172 -10.21 26.53 34.60
C ASP A 172 -9.52 27.89 34.40
N VAL A 173 -8.58 27.99 33.44
CA VAL A 173 -7.95 29.26 33.05
C VAL A 173 -8.90 30.07 32.16
N GLU A 174 -9.37 31.21 32.67
CA GLU A 174 -10.20 32.14 31.89
C GLU A 174 -9.39 32.84 30.78
N GLY A 175 -10.07 33.19 29.68
CA GLY A 175 -9.48 33.92 28.54
C GLY A 175 -8.47 33.16 27.66
N VAL A 176 -7.71 32.19 28.19
CA VAL A 176 -6.61 31.54 27.45
C VAL A 176 -7.11 30.40 26.56
N VAL A 177 -7.43 30.73 25.30
CA VAL A 177 -7.94 29.81 24.25
C VAL A 177 -7.11 28.53 24.16
N GLY A 178 -5.78 28.63 24.05
CA GLY A 178 -4.89 27.45 23.97
C GLY A 178 -4.98 26.54 25.20
N SER A 179 -5.21 27.09 26.39
CA SER A 179 -5.37 26.31 27.63
C SER A 179 -6.68 25.53 27.63
N LYS A 180 -7.79 26.16 27.22
CA LYS A 180 -9.08 25.47 27.05
C LYS A 180 -9.01 24.40 25.95
N THR A 181 -8.30 24.66 24.84
CA THR A 181 -8.05 23.69 23.76
C THR A 181 -7.23 22.47 24.24
N ILE A 182 -6.18 22.69 25.05
CA ILE A 182 -5.43 21.62 25.73
C ILE A 182 -6.38 20.78 26.60
N CYS A 183 -7.21 21.42 27.43
CA CYS A 183 -8.17 20.75 28.30
C CYS A 183 -9.07 19.79 27.51
N VAL A 184 -9.86 20.28 26.55
CA VAL A 184 -10.84 19.45 25.86
C VAL A 184 -10.18 18.27 25.13
N ARG A 185 -9.04 18.49 24.46
CA ARG A 185 -8.30 17.42 23.78
C ARG A 185 -7.84 16.32 24.74
N ILE A 186 -7.38 16.65 25.95
CA ILE A 186 -7.04 15.64 26.97
C ILE A 186 -8.30 14.92 27.47
N LEU A 187 -9.41 15.63 27.71
CA LEU A 187 -10.68 15.02 28.13
C LEU A 187 -11.21 14.00 27.10
N GLY A 188 -11.12 14.32 25.81
CA GLY A 188 -11.50 13.42 24.72
C GLY A 188 -10.62 12.17 24.60
N ALA A 189 -9.31 12.32 24.83
CA ALA A 189 -8.36 11.21 24.89
C ALA A 189 -8.53 10.34 26.14
N LEU A 190 -8.95 10.93 27.26
CA LEU A 190 -9.24 10.21 28.52
C LEU A 190 -10.55 9.40 28.49
N ALA A 191 -11.57 9.87 27.76
CA ALA A 191 -12.90 9.25 27.79
C ALA A 191 -12.90 7.72 27.56
N PRO A 192 -12.16 7.13 26.59
CA PRO A 192 -12.08 5.67 26.41
C PRO A 192 -11.39 4.87 27.54
N ARG A 193 -10.92 5.52 28.60
CA ARG A 193 -10.26 4.90 29.76
C ARG A 193 -11.10 4.97 31.05
N LEU A 194 -12.25 5.64 31.01
CA LEU A 194 -13.12 5.92 32.15
C LEU A 194 -14.51 5.29 31.95
N THR A 195 -15.26 5.10 33.03
CA THR A 195 -16.68 4.71 32.94
C THR A 195 -17.55 5.93 32.69
N TRP A 196 -18.79 5.72 32.23
CA TRP A 196 -19.74 6.82 32.05
C TRP A 196 -19.96 7.62 33.35
N GLU A 197 -20.17 6.95 34.49
CA GLU A 197 -20.34 7.57 35.81
C GLU A 197 -19.15 8.46 36.22
N GLU A 198 -17.94 8.11 35.82
CA GLU A 198 -16.74 8.91 36.06
C GLU A 198 -16.74 10.16 35.17
N ILE A 199 -17.08 10.02 33.88
CA ILE A 199 -17.15 11.12 32.91
C ILE A 199 -18.28 12.11 33.24
N GLU A 200 -19.49 11.61 33.50
CA GLU A 200 -20.69 12.39 33.83
C GLU A 200 -20.47 13.28 35.06
N ARG A 201 -19.86 12.71 36.10
CA ARG A 201 -19.60 13.39 37.37
C ARG A 201 -18.44 14.39 37.31
N THR A 202 -17.47 14.21 36.42
CA THR A 202 -16.23 15.02 36.43
C THR A 202 -16.16 16.07 35.35
N PHE A 203 -16.43 15.74 34.08
CA PHE A 203 -16.14 16.66 32.97
C PHE A 203 -17.17 16.71 31.85
N PHE A 204 -18.19 15.83 31.81
CA PHE A 204 -19.18 15.83 30.71
C PHE A 204 -19.84 17.20 30.50
N LYS A 205 -20.34 17.81 31.58
CA LYS A 205 -20.93 19.16 31.55
C LYS A 205 -19.94 20.23 31.10
N LYS A 206 -18.65 20.08 31.44
CA LYS A 206 -17.60 21.02 31.02
C LYS A 206 -17.29 20.90 29.52
N ALA A 207 -17.23 19.68 28.99
CA ALA A 207 -17.08 19.44 27.55
C ALA A 207 -18.24 20.05 26.74
N LEU A 208 -19.50 19.87 27.19
CA LEU A 208 -20.66 20.53 26.57
C LEU A 208 -20.56 22.06 26.68
N SER A 209 -20.24 22.63 27.85
CA SER A 209 -20.10 24.10 27.96
C SER A 209 -18.99 24.69 27.07
N MET A 210 -17.97 23.89 26.72
CA MET A 210 -16.91 24.29 25.79
C MET A 210 -17.34 24.21 24.31
N CYS A 211 -18.42 23.50 24.00
CA CYS A 211 -19.10 23.59 22.70
C CYS A 211 -19.85 24.92 22.52
N GLN A 212 -20.15 25.64 23.61
CA GLN A 212 -20.83 26.93 23.62
C GLN A 212 -19.89 28.08 24.01
N ASP A 213 -18.57 27.90 23.86
CA ASP A 213 -17.57 28.93 24.18
C ASP A 213 -17.57 30.07 23.14
N VAL A 214 -17.16 31.27 23.56
CA VAL A 214 -17.14 32.47 22.69
C VAL A 214 -16.06 32.37 21.61
N ASP A 215 -15.00 31.60 21.83
CA ASP A 215 -13.97 31.36 20.81
C ASP A 215 -14.25 30.05 20.03
N HIS A 216 -14.35 30.19 18.71
CA HIS A 216 -14.69 29.10 17.80
C HIS A 216 -13.66 27.96 17.80
N HIS A 217 -12.37 28.21 18.08
CA HIS A 217 -11.36 27.14 18.17
C HIS A 217 -11.70 26.16 19.29
N ILE A 218 -12.26 26.65 20.39
CA ILE A 218 -12.67 25.84 21.54
C ILE A 218 -13.92 25.02 21.19
N ARG A 219 -14.90 25.64 20.51
CA ARG A 219 -16.11 24.94 20.03
C ARG A 219 -15.75 23.80 19.08
N ILE A 220 -14.90 24.08 18.09
CA ILE A 220 -14.33 23.09 17.14
C ILE A 220 -13.61 21.97 17.90
N ALA A 221 -12.68 22.34 18.79
CA ALA A 221 -11.86 21.38 19.52
C ALA A 221 -12.70 20.49 20.45
N SER A 222 -13.70 21.04 21.13
CA SER A 222 -14.59 20.30 22.05
C SER A 222 -15.55 19.40 21.29
N CYS A 223 -16.17 19.91 20.21
CA CYS A 223 -17.05 19.15 19.34
C CYS A 223 -16.39 17.84 18.87
N GLY A 224 -15.14 17.91 18.39
CA GLY A 224 -14.39 16.74 17.95
C GLY A 224 -14.21 15.64 19.01
N GLN A 225 -14.31 15.98 20.30
CA GLN A 225 -14.20 15.03 21.41
C GLN A 225 -15.52 14.33 21.75
N LEU A 226 -16.66 14.93 21.38
CA LEU A 226 -17.98 14.37 21.69
C LEU A 226 -18.15 12.96 21.10
N ALA A 227 -17.48 12.64 19.98
CA ALA A 227 -17.46 11.28 19.42
C ALA A 227 -16.78 10.23 20.32
N SER A 228 -15.75 10.60 21.09
CA SER A 228 -15.10 9.72 22.07
C SER A 228 -15.94 9.56 23.34
N ILE A 229 -16.63 10.64 23.76
CA ILE A 229 -17.52 10.65 24.92
C ILE A 229 -18.80 9.82 24.64
N ALA A 230 -19.44 10.05 23.49
CA ALA A 230 -20.65 9.36 23.03
C ALA A 230 -20.52 7.82 23.08
N ARG A 231 -19.35 7.30 22.67
CA ARG A 231 -19.03 5.86 22.68
C ARG A 231 -19.10 5.21 24.07
N ILE A 232 -18.93 5.99 25.13
CA ILE A 232 -19.04 5.55 26.52
C ILE A 232 -20.40 5.93 27.13
N ALA A 233 -20.99 7.05 26.72
CA ALA A 233 -22.23 7.60 27.26
C ALA A 233 -23.51 6.79 26.94
N GLY A 234 -23.49 6.03 25.83
CA GLY A 234 -24.64 5.22 25.42
C GLY A 234 -25.77 6.02 24.77
N LYS A 235 -26.78 5.29 24.28
CA LYS A 235 -27.72 5.80 23.26
C LYS A 235 -28.66 6.90 23.76
N ASP A 236 -29.07 6.86 25.02
CA ASP A 236 -29.94 7.88 25.60
C ASP A 236 -29.26 9.25 25.71
N VAL A 237 -28.03 9.29 26.22
CA VAL A 237 -27.26 10.55 26.35
C VAL A 237 -26.88 11.09 24.96
N VAL A 238 -26.54 10.19 24.03
CA VAL A 238 -26.34 10.56 22.61
C VAL A 238 -27.59 11.24 22.06
N ALA A 239 -28.77 10.62 22.17
CA ALA A 239 -30.00 11.15 21.59
C ALA A 239 -30.56 12.41 22.30
N LYS A 240 -30.40 12.51 23.62
CA LYS A 240 -31.05 13.55 24.45
C LYS A 240 -30.16 14.75 24.79
N THR A 241 -28.85 14.66 24.57
CA THR A 241 -27.90 15.69 25.02
C THR A 241 -26.81 15.99 24.00
N ILE A 242 -26.12 14.98 23.48
CA ILE A 242 -25.03 15.21 22.50
C ILE A 242 -25.60 15.58 21.12
N LEU A 243 -26.73 14.99 20.72
CA LEU A 243 -27.32 15.23 19.40
C LEU A 243 -27.91 16.65 19.23
N PRO A 244 -28.63 17.24 20.21
CA PRO A 244 -29.02 18.65 20.15
C PRO A 244 -27.84 19.63 20.04
N GLU A 245 -26.78 19.42 20.84
CA GLU A 245 -25.54 20.21 20.80
C GLU A 245 -24.92 20.23 19.39
N LEU A 246 -24.87 19.06 18.75
CA LEU A 246 -24.39 18.95 17.36
C LEU A 246 -25.31 19.65 16.36
N PHE A 247 -26.62 19.68 16.58
CA PHE A 247 -27.56 20.40 15.71
C PHE A 247 -27.43 21.92 15.84
N GLU A 248 -27.14 22.45 17.04
CA GLU A 248 -26.79 23.86 17.21
C GLU A 248 -25.47 24.18 16.51
N LEU A 249 -24.42 23.37 16.74
CA LEU A 249 -23.12 23.54 16.08
C LEU A 249 -23.15 23.33 14.55
N LEU A 250 -24.17 22.68 13.97
CA LEU A 250 -24.38 22.63 12.51
C LEU A 250 -24.89 23.95 11.92
N ASN A 251 -25.37 24.87 12.77
CA ASN A 251 -25.86 26.20 12.41
C ASN A 251 -24.95 27.33 12.92
N ASP A 252 -23.81 26.98 13.54
CA ASP A 252 -22.76 27.90 14.02
C ASP A 252 -22.30 28.88 12.93
N GLU A 253 -22.01 30.13 13.29
CA GLU A 253 -21.54 31.13 12.32
C GLU A 253 -20.23 30.70 11.64
N GLU A 254 -19.32 30.06 12.38
CA GLU A 254 -18.03 29.60 11.89
C GLU A 254 -18.17 28.31 11.08
N ILE A 255 -17.65 28.34 9.84
CA ILE A 255 -17.74 27.21 8.93
C ILE A 255 -16.96 25.99 9.42
N GLN A 256 -15.83 26.17 10.11
CA GLN A 256 -15.07 25.07 10.70
C GLN A 256 -15.79 24.39 11.87
N ALA A 257 -16.59 25.12 12.66
CA ALA A 257 -17.41 24.55 13.72
C ALA A 257 -18.51 23.65 13.14
N ARG A 258 -19.20 24.11 12.09
CA ARG A 258 -20.17 23.29 11.34
C ARG A 258 -19.55 22.05 10.73
N VAL A 259 -18.35 22.17 10.14
CA VAL A 259 -17.57 21.03 9.61
C VAL A 259 -17.20 20.03 10.71
N ALA A 260 -16.77 20.50 11.89
CA ALA A 260 -16.49 19.65 13.04
C ALA A 260 -17.76 18.92 13.53
N SER A 261 -18.92 19.61 13.55
CA SER A 261 -20.19 19.00 13.95
C SER A 261 -20.66 17.92 12.97
N LEU A 262 -20.67 18.19 11.65
CA LEU A 262 -21.04 17.15 10.67
C LEU A 262 -20.10 15.94 10.73
N THR A 263 -18.81 16.18 10.98
CA THR A 263 -17.81 15.12 11.18
C THR A 263 -18.14 14.27 12.42
N THR A 264 -18.45 14.93 13.53
CA THR A 264 -18.75 14.29 14.82
C THR A 264 -20.06 13.52 14.77
N LEU A 265 -21.13 14.11 14.20
CA LEU A 265 -22.42 13.49 13.96
C LEU A 265 -22.28 12.21 13.13
N THR A 266 -21.50 12.26 12.04
CA THR A 266 -21.23 11.09 11.19
C THR A 266 -20.47 9.99 11.94
N ALA A 267 -19.56 10.37 12.86
CA ALA A 267 -18.75 9.46 13.65
C ALA A 267 -19.48 8.78 14.83
N ILE A 268 -20.75 9.13 15.07
CA ILE A 268 -21.65 8.52 16.09
C ILE A 268 -23.01 8.06 15.52
N LEU A 269 -23.18 8.10 14.19
CA LEU A 269 -24.49 7.99 13.53
C LEU A 269 -25.14 6.60 13.68
N ASP A 270 -24.33 5.57 13.90
CA ASP A 270 -24.71 4.19 14.22
C ASP A 270 -25.15 4.02 15.70
N MET A 271 -24.70 4.91 16.59
CA MET A 271 -25.13 4.95 17.99
C MET A 271 -26.52 5.55 18.16
N VAL A 272 -26.91 6.49 17.29
CA VAL A 272 -28.24 7.14 17.31
C VAL A 272 -29.35 6.09 17.16
N PRO A 273 -30.40 6.07 18.02
CA PRO A 273 -31.55 5.19 17.85
C PRO A 273 -32.24 5.39 16.47
N PRO A 274 -32.71 4.34 15.78
CA PRO A 274 -33.30 4.47 14.44
C PRO A 274 -34.43 5.51 14.36
N GLU A 275 -35.36 5.51 15.32
CA GLU A 275 -36.48 6.47 15.35
C GLU A 275 -36.01 7.93 15.51
N VAL A 276 -34.93 8.15 16.25
CA VAL A 276 -34.31 9.49 16.41
C VAL A 276 -33.55 9.87 15.14
N ARG A 277 -32.85 8.92 14.51
CA ARG A 277 -32.13 9.16 13.25
C ARG A 277 -33.10 9.50 12.11
N LYS A 278 -34.24 8.81 12.01
CA LYS A 278 -35.34 9.15 11.09
C LYS A 278 -35.98 10.49 11.44
N GLY A 279 -36.44 10.67 12.67
CA GLY A 279 -37.25 11.83 13.07
C GLY A 279 -36.47 13.15 13.16
N GLN A 280 -35.16 13.11 13.40
CA GLN A 280 -34.35 14.32 13.64
C GLN A 280 -33.15 14.46 12.72
N VAL A 281 -32.39 13.39 12.48
CA VAL A 281 -31.14 13.48 11.69
C VAL A 281 -31.41 13.52 10.18
N MET A 282 -32.33 12.68 9.67
CA MET A 282 -32.65 12.64 8.23
C MET A 282 -33.14 13.99 7.67
N PRO A 283 -34.03 14.77 8.34
CA PRO A 283 -34.37 16.13 7.90
C PRO A 283 -33.15 17.05 7.73
N ILE A 284 -32.20 17.02 8.67
CA ILE A 284 -30.99 17.84 8.63
C ILE A 284 -30.06 17.37 7.49
N LEU A 285 -29.91 16.05 7.30
CA LEU A 285 -29.13 15.51 6.18
C LEU A 285 -29.75 15.85 4.82
N ARG A 286 -31.09 15.81 4.67
CA ARG A 286 -31.80 16.20 3.44
C ARG A 286 -31.47 17.63 3.02
N ASN A 287 -31.43 18.57 3.97
CA ASN A 287 -30.99 19.94 3.71
C ASN A 287 -29.52 19.98 3.26
N HIS A 288 -28.64 19.21 3.91
CA HIS A 288 -27.23 19.10 3.49
C HIS A 288 -27.01 18.34 2.17
N MET A 289 -28.02 17.64 1.63
CA MET A 289 -27.94 17.05 0.28
C MET A 289 -28.25 18.05 -0.84
N GLN A 290 -28.24 19.36 -0.56
CA GLN A 290 -28.43 20.43 -1.55
C GLN A 290 -27.09 21.17 -1.79
N PRO A 291 -26.12 20.58 -2.53
CA PRO A 291 -24.72 21.01 -2.55
C PRO A 291 -24.47 22.32 -3.32
N LEU A 292 -25.50 23.00 -3.81
CA LEU A 292 -25.42 24.35 -4.36
C LEU A 292 -25.57 25.43 -3.27
N GLU A 293 -26.22 25.11 -2.16
CA GLU A 293 -26.49 26.04 -1.05
C GLU A 293 -25.41 26.00 0.04
N LEU A 294 -24.65 24.90 0.10
CA LEU A 294 -23.55 24.71 1.05
C LEU A 294 -22.28 25.47 0.65
N ASP A 295 -21.51 25.93 1.64
CA ASP A 295 -20.15 26.43 1.43
C ASP A 295 -19.18 25.33 0.94
N VAL A 296 -18.10 25.71 0.25
CA VAL A 296 -17.08 24.79 -0.30
C VAL A 296 -16.40 23.92 0.78
N ALA A 297 -16.13 24.45 1.98
CA ALA A 297 -15.56 23.65 3.07
C ALA A 297 -16.58 22.60 3.58
N MET A 298 -17.86 22.96 3.67
CA MET A 298 -18.92 22.01 4.01
C MET A 298 -19.13 20.96 2.90
N GLN A 299 -19.11 21.36 1.63
CA GLN A 299 -19.11 20.43 0.49
C GLN A 299 -17.95 19.44 0.57
N ARG A 300 -16.74 19.89 0.95
CA ARG A 300 -15.55 19.02 1.13
C ARG A 300 -15.69 18.10 2.34
N CYS A 301 -16.28 18.55 3.43
CA CYS A 301 -16.63 17.70 4.57
C CYS A 301 -17.60 16.57 4.14
N LEU A 302 -18.70 16.95 3.51
CA LEU A 302 -19.72 16.03 2.99
C LEU A 302 -19.13 15.04 1.97
N ALA A 303 -18.36 15.52 0.99
CA ALA A 303 -17.70 14.68 -0.03
C ALA A 303 -16.71 13.68 0.58
N ARG A 304 -15.98 14.08 1.65
CA ARG A 304 -15.05 13.20 2.37
C ARG A 304 -15.76 12.07 3.12
N MET A 305 -16.97 12.30 3.62
CA MET A 305 -17.68 11.40 4.52
C MET A 305 -18.89 10.70 3.91
N PHE A 306 -19.20 11.00 2.64
CA PHE A 306 -20.39 10.53 1.93
C PHE A 306 -20.59 9.00 1.98
N GLY A 307 -19.51 8.24 1.82
CA GLY A 307 -19.55 6.78 1.88
C GLY A 307 -19.92 6.25 3.26
N GLN A 308 -19.45 6.89 4.33
CA GLN A 308 -19.79 6.53 5.71
C GLN A 308 -21.25 6.89 6.03
N LEU A 309 -21.65 8.14 5.72
CA LEU A 309 -23.01 8.64 5.90
C LEU A 309 -24.03 7.68 5.29
N VAL A 310 -23.97 7.46 3.98
CA VAL A 310 -24.98 6.66 3.25
C VAL A 310 -24.91 5.17 3.62
N THR A 311 -23.74 4.65 4.01
CA THR A 311 -23.65 3.26 4.49
C THR A 311 -24.50 3.03 5.75
N VAL A 312 -24.63 4.04 6.63
CA VAL A 312 -25.51 3.99 7.81
C VAL A 312 -26.95 4.34 7.45
N VAL A 313 -27.22 5.50 6.83
CA VAL A 313 -28.59 6.01 6.70
C VAL A 313 -29.45 5.38 5.59
N LYS A 314 -28.87 4.56 4.70
CA LYS A 314 -29.64 3.87 3.64
C LYS A 314 -30.80 2.99 4.15
N VAL A 315 -30.76 2.56 5.41
CA VAL A 315 -31.85 1.77 6.05
C VAL A 315 -32.99 2.64 6.57
N ASP A 316 -32.78 3.95 6.62
CA ASP A 316 -33.69 4.98 7.09
C ASP A 316 -34.21 5.88 5.95
N PHE A 317 -33.83 5.57 4.71
CA PHE A 317 -34.29 6.26 3.50
C PHE A 317 -35.79 6.06 3.27
N GLU A 318 -36.49 7.17 3.05
CA GLU A 318 -37.89 7.23 2.63
C GLU A 318 -37.96 7.38 1.09
N HIS A 319 -39.14 7.73 0.56
CA HIS A 319 -39.28 8.03 -0.87
C HIS A 319 -38.37 9.22 -1.26
N ASP A 320 -37.84 9.17 -2.48
CA ASP A 320 -36.91 10.14 -3.08
C ASP A 320 -35.55 10.39 -2.39
N ASP A 321 -35.32 9.98 -1.13
CA ASP A 321 -34.03 10.14 -0.43
C ASP A 321 -32.86 9.58 -1.26
N SER A 322 -33.00 8.37 -1.80
CA SER A 322 -31.94 7.77 -2.64
C SER A 322 -31.63 8.63 -3.88
N VAL A 323 -32.64 9.27 -4.48
CA VAL A 323 -32.46 10.15 -5.64
C VAL A 323 -31.76 11.45 -5.23
N LEU A 324 -32.15 12.04 -4.09
CA LEU A 324 -31.55 13.24 -3.52
C LEU A 324 -30.07 13.02 -3.15
N PHE A 325 -29.76 12.02 -2.31
CA PHE A 325 -28.40 11.72 -1.87
C PHE A 325 -27.48 11.34 -3.05
N PHE A 326 -27.94 10.49 -3.98
CA PHE A 326 -27.09 10.12 -5.12
C PHE A 326 -26.93 11.27 -6.12
N SER A 327 -27.92 12.15 -6.29
CA SER A 327 -27.77 13.35 -7.12
C SER A 327 -26.83 14.38 -6.49
N CYS A 328 -26.85 14.54 -5.17
CA CYS A 328 -25.88 15.34 -4.43
C CYS A 328 -24.44 14.86 -4.70
N PHE A 329 -24.17 13.56 -4.52
CA PHE A 329 -22.86 12.98 -4.76
C PHE A 329 -22.39 13.18 -6.21
N LYS A 330 -23.25 12.91 -7.19
CA LYS A 330 -22.94 13.11 -8.62
C LYS A 330 -22.64 14.57 -8.95
N HIS A 331 -23.37 15.51 -8.35
CA HIS A 331 -23.10 16.94 -8.52
C HIS A 331 -21.74 17.33 -7.93
N LEU A 332 -21.43 16.93 -6.69
CA LEU A 332 -20.11 17.16 -6.06
C LEU A 332 -18.96 16.60 -6.90
N ALA A 333 -19.13 15.40 -7.48
CA ALA A 333 -18.17 14.75 -8.36
C ALA A 333 -17.96 15.46 -9.72
N THR A 334 -18.75 16.48 -10.05
CA THR A 334 -18.65 17.26 -11.31
C THR A 334 -18.28 18.74 -11.12
N LYS A 335 -18.09 19.20 -9.87
CA LYS A 335 -17.68 20.59 -9.60
C LYS A 335 -16.25 20.87 -10.08
N SER A 336 -15.96 22.14 -10.38
CA SER A 336 -14.64 22.62 -10.82
C SER A 336 -13.52 22.40 -9.78
N ASP A 337 -13.85 22.33 -8.49
CA ASP A 337 -12.91 22.01 -7.42
C ASP A 337 -12.35 20.58 -7.54
N VAL A 338 -11.03 20.50 -7.77
CA VAL A 338 -10.28 19.24 -7.88
C VAL A 338 -10.38 18.41 -6.60
N GLU A 339 -10.36 19.03 -5.42
CA GLU A 339 -10.40 18.31 -4.14
C GLU A 339 -11.76 17.65 -3.92
N LEU A 340 -12.87 18.29 -4.33
CA LEU A 340 -14.19 17.66 -4.31
C LEU A 340 -14.24 16.41 -5.19
N ARG A 341 -13.77 16.51 -6.43
CA ARG A 341 -13.77 15.36 -7.36
C ARG A 341 -12.86 14.23 -6.87
N ARG A 342 -11.71 14.56 -6.28
CA ARG A 342 -10.77 13.59 -5.65
C ARG A 342 -11.39 12.90 -4.44
N LEU A 343 -12.06 13.64 -3.55
CA LEU A 343 -12.77 13.07 -2.40
C LEU A 343 -13.94 12.17 -2.84
N CYS A 344 -14.73 12.59 -3.84
CA CYS A 344 -15.77 11.77 -4.43
C CYS A 344 -15.21 10.48 -5.07
N ALA A 345 -14.11 10.55 -5.82
CA ALA A 345 -13.43 9.38 -6.36
C ALA A 345 -13.01 8.39 -5.27
N GLY A 346 -12.51 8.88 -4.13
CA GLY A 346 -12.15 8.06 -2.97
C GLY A 346 -13.36 7.41 -2.27
N GLN A 347 -14.50 8.11 -2.18
CA GLN A 347 -15.72 7.58 -1.56
C GLN A 347 -16.58 6.70 -2.47
N LEU A 348 -16.36 6.74 -3.80
CA LEU A 348 -17.18 6.06 -4.80
C LEU A 348 -17.48 4.57 -4.46
N PRO A 349 -16.52 3.71 -4.06
CA PRO A 349 -16.83 2.31 -3.79
C PRO A 349 -17.68 2.08 -2.53
N ALA A 350 -17.68 3.01 -1.58
CA ALA A 350 -18.58 2.97 -0.43
C ALA A 350 -20.01 3.38 -0.83
N VAL A 351 -20.14 4.47 -1.59
CA VAL A 351 -21.43 4.92 -2.15
C VAL A 351 -22.04 3.85 -3.07
N LEU A 352 -21.24 3.20 -3.91
CA LEU A 352 -21.69 2.10 -4.77
C LEU A 352 -22.17 0.87 -3.99
N ARG A 353 -21.50 0.49 -2.89
CA ARG A 353 -21.97 -0.59 -2.00
C ARG A 353 -23.27 -0.23 -1.29
N ALA A 354 -23.52 1.05 -1.01
CA ALA A 354 -24.80 1.49 -0.46
C ALA A 354 -25.90 1.48 -1.53
N ALA A 355 -25.63 2.03 -2.72
CA ALA A 355 -26.57 2.11 -3.83
C ALA A 355 -26.99 0.72 -4.37
N THR A 356 -26.03 -0.18 -4.59
CA THR A 356 -26.32 -1.55 -5.06
C THR A 356 -27.06 -2.41 -4.04
N ALA A 357 -26.95 -2.09 -2.74
CA ALA A 357 -27.74 -2.72 -1.67
C ALA A 357 -29.20 -2.21 -1.62
N LEU A 358 -29.52 -1.07 -2.25
CA LEU A 358 -30.88 -0.57 -2.43
C LEU A 358 -31.48 -1.04 -3.76
N ALA A 359 -30.71 -0.96 -4.85
CA ALA A 359 -31.10 -1.43 -6.17
C ALA A 359 -29.89 -1.96 -6.94
N ALA A 360 -29.89 -3.24 -7.31
CA ALA A 360 -28.75 -3.90 -7.96
C ALA A 360 -28.28 -3.20 -9.25
N ALA A 361 -29.21 -2.62 -10.02
CA ALA A 361 -28.92 -1.89 -11.26
C ALA A 361 -28.39 -0.45 -11.06
N ALA A 362 -28.27 0.04 -9.82
CA ALA A 362 -27.92 1.43 -9.54
C ALA A 362 -26.55 1.85 -10.10
N PHE A 363 -25.59 0.93 -10.23
CA PHE A 363 -24.30 1.24 -10.84
C PHE A 363 -24.45 1.70 -12.30
N SER A 364 -25.02 0.86 -13.16
CA SER A 364 -25.24 1.16 -14.58
C SER A 364 -26.26 2.28 -14.82
N GLN A 365 -27.26 2.42 -13.94
CA GLN A 365 -28.32 3.42 -14.09
C GLN A 365 -27.96 4.82 -13.56
N GLN A 366 -27.01 4.93 -12.60
CA GLN A 366 -26.76 6.21 -11.93
C GLN A 366 -25.29 6.62 -11.84
N PHE A 367 -24.32 5.69 -11.82
CA PHE A 367 -22.92 6.00 -11.47
C PHE A 367 -21.89 5.66 -12.55
N GLN A 368 -22.26 4.91 -13.59
CA GLN A 368 -21.35 4.55 -14.68
C GLN A 368 -20.75 5.80 -15.36
N ASP A 369 -21.54 6.84 -15.59
CA ASP A 369 -21.04 8.10 -16.16
C ASP A 369 -20.20 8.93 -15.19
N THR A 370 -20.49 8.86 -13.89
CA THR A 370 -19.66 9.48 -12.84
C THR A 370 -18.28 8.80 -12.77
N LEU A 371 -18.23 7.47 -12.86
CA LEU A 371 -16.97 6.73 -12.95
C LEU A 371 -16.24 7.05 -14.26
N ASN A 372 -16.94 7.08 -15.41
CA ASN A 372 -16.36 7.45 -16.70
C ASN A 372 -15.73 8.86 -16.65
N SER A 373 -16.43 9.82 -16.06
CA SER A 373 -15.96 11.20 -15.89
C SER A 373 -14.71 11.26 -15.01
N LEU A 374 -14.74 10.71 -13.80
CA LEU A 374 -13.60 10.74 -12.86
C LEU A 374 -12.39 9.93 -13.37
N ALA A 375 -12.62 8.84 -14.12
CA ALA A 375 -11.55 8.07 -14.78
C ALA A 375 -10.93 8.81 -15.99
N THR A 376 -11.48 9.95 -16.38
CA THR A 376 -11.04 10.77 -17.52
C THR A 376 -10.88 12.24 -17.15
N ASP A 377 -10.75 12.53 -15.86
CA ASP A 377 -10.60 13.86 -15.31
C ASP A 377 -9.37 14.59 -15.86
N ALA A 378 -9.43 15.92 -15.97
CA ALA A 378 -8.26 16.71 -16.32
C ALA A 378 -7.14 16.57 -15.27
N ASP A 379 -7.50 16.46 -13.98
CA ASP A 379 -6.54 16.36 -12.90
C ASP A 379 -6.01 14.93 -12.68
N VAL A 380 -4.70 14.82 -12.49
CA VAL A 380 -4.00 13.53 -12.36
C VAL A 380 -4.25 12.84 -11.02
N GLU A 381 -4.42 13.59 -9.91
CA GLU A 381 -4.68 13.01 -8.59
C GLU A 381 -6.11 12.48 -8.49
N VAL A 382 -7.07 13.06 -9.20
CA VAL A 382 -8.42 12.47 -9.37
C VAL A 382 -8.34 11.12 -10.10
N ARG A 383 -7.73 11.06 -11.29
CA ARG A 383 -7.60 9.81 -12.07
C ARG A 383 -6.82 8.73 -11.31
N LYS A 384 -5.74 9.11 -10.62
CA LYS A 384 -4.94 8.26 -9.73
C LYS A 384 -5.76 7.71 -8.55
N THR A 385 -6.65 8.52 -7.98
CA THR A 385 -7.57 8.08 -6.91
C THR A 385 -8.56 7.04 -7.44
N VAL A 386 -9.12 7.24 -8.65
CA VAL A 386 -9.97 6.21 -9.29
C VAL A 386 -9.19 4.93 -9.58
N ALA A 387 -7.98 5.05 -10.14
CA ALA A 387 -7.10 3.91 -10.42
C ALA A 387 -6.82 3.06 -9.18
N GLY A 388 -6.48 3.68 -8.06
CA GLY A 388 -6.25 3.00 -6.77
C GLY A 388 -7.51 2.35 -6.16
N GLN A 389 -8.71 2.77 -6.58
CA GLN A 389 -10.00 2.26 -6.07
C GLN A 389 -10.74 1.33 -7.06
N LEU A 390 -10.24 1.16 -8.29
CA LEU A 390 -10.98 0.45 -9.35
C LEU A 390 -11.27 -1.03 -9.00
N HIS A 391 -10.37 -1.69 -8.26
CA HIS A 391 -10.57 -3.06 -7.80
C HIS A 391 -11.73 -3.19 -6.79
N GLU A 392 -11.95 -2.19 -5.92
CA GLU A 392 -13.12 -2.13 -5.03
C GLU A 392 -14.42 -1.92 -5.84
N VAL A 393 -14.39 -1.09 -6.89
CA VAL A 393 -15.53 -0.93 -7.82
C VAL A 393 -15.82 -2.24 -8.57
N ALA A 394 -14.79 -2.90 -9.10
CA ALA A 394 -14.91 -4.18 -9.78
C ALA A 394 -15.52 -5.27 -8.88
N ARG A 395 -15.18 -5.27 -7.58
CA ARG A 395 -15.77 -6.18 -6.60
C ARG A 395 -17.27 -5.95 -6.37
N VAL A 396 -17.77 -4.73 -6.58
CA VAL A 396 -19.20 -4.38 -6.48
C VAL A 396 -19.96 -4.74 -7.77
N VAL A 397 -19.38 -4.48 -8.93
CA VAL A 397 -19.98 -4.79 -10.25
C VAL A 397 -19.90 -6.29 -10.56
N GLY A 398 -18.86 -6.97 -10.09
CA GLY A 398 -18.68 -8.41 -10.20
C GLY A 398 -18.67 -8.89 -11.65
N LYS A 399 -19.53 -9.87 -11.97
CA LYS A 399 -19.59 -10.55 -13.28
C LYS A 399 -19.90 -9.63 -14.48
N ASP A 400 -20.40 -8.43 -14.26
CA ASP A 400 -20.74 -7.47 -15.33
C ASP A 400 -19.56 -6.53 -15.69
N CYS A 401 -18.39 -6.70 -15.04
CA CYS A 401 -17.18 -5.90 -15.31
C CYS A 401 -16.73 -5.88 -16.78
N PRO A 402 -16.73 -7.01 -17.55
CA PRO A 402 -16.37 -6.99 -18.96
C PRO A 402 -17.20 -6.03 -19.81
N ALA A 403 -18.49 -5.87 -19.48
CA ALA A 403 -19.40 -4.99 -20.22
C ALA A 403 -19.29 -3.53 -19.79
N LEU A 404 -19.10 -3.26 -18.49
CA LEU A 404 -19.25 -1.91 -17.93
C LEU A 404 -17.94 -1.22 -17.56
N LEU A 405 -16.89 -1.97 -17.19
CA LEU A 405 -15.63 -1.42 -16.66
C LEU A 405 -14.43 -1.53 -17.60
N THR A 406 -14.51 -2.32 -18.68
CA THR A 406 -13.38 -2.49 -19.63
C THR A 406 -12.90 -1.16 -20.20
N ARG A 407 -13.81 -0.25 -20.58
CA ARG A 407 -13.46 1.08 -21.12
C ARG A 407 -12.74 1.98 -20.09
N PRO A 408 -13.23 2.17 -18.84
CA PRO A 408 -12.46 2.78 -17.76
C PRO A 408 -11.08 2.15 -17.54
N LEU A 409 -11.01 0.81 -17.45
CA LEU A 409 -9.76 0.08 -17.21
C LEU A 409 -8.73 0.32 -18.34
N CYS A 410 -9.15 0.20 -19.60
CA CYS A 410 -8.32 0.47 -20.77
C CYS A 410 -7.81 1.92 -20.82
N ARG A 411 -8.58 2.91 -20.35
CA ARG A 411 -8.12 4.29 -20.25
C ARG A 411 -7.09 4.51 -19.14
N LEU A 412 -7.31 3.95 -17.96
CA LEU A 412 -6.38 4.08 -16.83
C LEU A 412 -5.07 3.29 -17.02
N LEU A 413 -5.10 2.21 -17.82
CA LEU A 413 -3.88 1.54 -18.31
C LEU A 413 -3.11 2.42 -19.31
N ARG A 414 -3.83 3.14 -20.20
CA ARG A 414 -3.26 4.04 -21.20
C ARG A 414 -2.99 5.47 -20.69
N ASP A 415 -3.04 5.71 -19.39
CA ASP A 415 -2.88 7.07 -18.84
C ASP A 415 -1.49 7.64 -19.14
N GLU A 416 -1.44 8.91 -19.53
CA GLU A 416 -0.19 9.63 -19.82
C GLU A 416 0.69 9.79 -18.58
N ALA A 417 0.09 9.75 -17.39
CA ALA A 417 0.80 9.90 -16.12
C ALA A 417 1.15 8.53 -15.49
N PRO A 418 2.44 8.16 -15.36
CA PRO A 418 2.85 6.89 -14.73
C PRO A 418 2.39 6.73 -13.28
N ALA A 419 2.05 7.83 -12.59
CA ALA A 419 1.47 7.80 -11.25
C ALA A 419 0.07 7.15 -11.21
N VAL A 420 -0.74 7.30 -12.25
CA VAL A 420 -2.07 6.68 -12.36
C VAL A 420 -1.92 5.18 -12.63
N GLN A 421 -1.10 4.82 -13.61
CA GLN A 421 -0.75 3.43 -13.92
C GLN A 421 -0.16 2.71 -12.69
N SER A 422 0.74 3.37 -11.95
CA SER A 422 1.36 2.80 -10.74
C SER A 422 0.42 2.73 -9.53
N ALA A 423 -0.72 3.43 -9.54
CA ALA A 423 -1.77 3.26 -8.53
C ALA A 423 -2.70 2.08 -8.88
N LEU A 424 -2.97 1.85 -10.17
CA LEU A 424 -3.76 0.70 -10.65
C LEU A 424 -3.00 -0.63 -10.47
N LEU A 425 -1.74 -0.69 -10.92
CA LEU A 425 -0.98 -1.92 -11.09
C LEU A 425 -0.95 -2.87 -9.86
N PRO A 426 -0.71 -2.41 -8.61
CA PRO A 426 -0.69 -3.30 -7.44
C PRO A 426 -2.02 -3.99 -7.14
N THR A 427 -3.13 -3.50 -7.71
CA THR A 427 -4.48 -4.05 -7.53
C THR A 427 -5.04 -4.66 -8.82
N LEU A 428 -4.26 -4.68 -9.91
CA LEU A 428 -4.70 -5.14 -11.22
C LEU A 428 -5.19 -6.59 -11.19
N THR A 429 -4.48 -7.51 -10.53
CA THR A 429 -4.92 -8.91 -10.39
C THR A 429 -6.27 -9.02 -9.68
N GLN A 430 -6.50 -8.21 -8.64
CA GLN A 430 -7.74 -8.20 -7.85
C GLN A 430 -8.92 -7.67 -8.67
N CYS A 431 -8.67 -6.66 -9.49
CA CYS A 431 -9.63 -6.13 -10.47
C CYS A 431 -9.97 -7.21 -11.51
N LEU A 432 -8.95 -7.81 -12.14
CA LEU A 432 -9.08 -8.73 -13.28
C LEU A 432 -9.74 -10.09 -12.95
N VAL A 433 -9.81 -10.51 -11.69
CA VAL A 433 -10.63 -11.67 -11.26
C VAL A 433 -12.08 -11.57 -11.76
N HIS A 434 -12.60 -10.35 -11.89
CA HIS A 434 -13.98 -10.09 -12.32
C HIS A 434 -14.18 -10.11 -13.85
N TRP A 435 -13.12 -10.32 -14.64
CA TRP A 435 -13.18 -10.29 -16.12
C TRP A 435 -13.30 -11.66 -16.81
N SER A 436 -13.49 -12.77 -16.08
CA SER A 436 -13.50 -14.10 -16.68
C SER A 436 -14.78 -14.39 -17.50
N ILE A 437 -14.63 -14.51 -18.83
CA ILE A 437 -15.70 -14.87 -19.77
C ILE A 437 -15.60 -16.37 -20.11
N ARG A 438 -16.68 -17.12 -19.87
CA ARG A 438 -16.73 -18.57 -20.10
C ARG A 438 -16.72 -18.97 -21.58
N ASP A 439 -17.40 -18.20 -22.43
CA ASP A 439 -17.47 -18.39 -23.89
C ASP A 439 -16.18 -17.87 -24.54
N GLU A 440 -15.41 -18.76 -25.20
CA GLU A 440 -14.09 -18.41 -25.75
C GLU A 440 -14.19 -17.45 -26.94
N SER A 441 -15.12 -17.69 -27.86
CA SER A 441 -15.32 -16.87 -29.07
C SER A 441 -15.77 -15.45 -28.71
N ARG A 442 -16.54 -15.29 -27.62
CA ARG A 442 -16.84 -13.96 -27.05
C ARG A 442 -15.65 -13.36 -26.31
N ARG A 443 -14.85 -14.18 -25.62
CA ARG A 443 -13.66 -13.73 -24.87
C ARG A 443 -12.64 -13.07 -25.79
N ASP A 444 -12.29 -13.70 -26.92
CA ASP A 444 -11.32 -13.14 -27.87
C ASP A 444 -11.72 -11.72 -28.33
N ALA A 445 -12.96 -11.57 -28.83
CA ALA A 445 -13.47 -10.31 -29.36
C ALA A 445 -13.64 -9.24 -28.27
N ALA A 446 -14.13 -9.60 -27.08
CA ALA A 446 -14.35 -8.66 -25.98
C ALA A 446 -13.04 -8.20 -25.32
N MET A 447 -12.04 -9.07 -25.24
CA MET A 447 -10.82 -8.83 -24.46
C MET A 447 -9.64 -8.33 -25.28
N GLY A 448 -9.73 -8.32 -26.62
CA GLY A 448 -8.69 -7.78 -27.50
C GLY A 448 -8.32 -6.31 -27.24
N GLU A 449 -9.28 -5.45 -26.85
CA GLU A 449 -8.93 -4.05 -26.49
C GLU A 449 -8.13 -3.96 -25.19
N LEU A 450 -8.45 -4.81 -24.20
CA LEU A 450 -7.71 -4.88 -22.94
C LEU A 450 -6.31 -5.46 -23.16
N ALA A 451 -6.18 -6.50 -23.99
CA ALA A 451 -4.90 -7.07 -24.35
C ALA A 451 -3.99 -5.99 -24.97
N LYS A 452 -4.53 -5.23 -25.94
CA LYS A 452 -3.85 -4.08 -26.53
C LYS A 452 -3.48 -3.01 -25.49
N ALA A 453 -4.38 -2.63 -24.59
CA ALA A 453 -4.11 -1.63 -23.54
C ALA A 453 -2.99 -2.07 -22.58
N LEU A 454 -2.93 -3.35 -22.23
CA LEU A 454 -1.87 -3.92 -21.40
C LEU A 454 -0.51 -3.91 -22.12
N LEU A 455 -0.48 -4.23 -23.43
CA LEU A 455 0.75 -4.15 -24.25
C LEU A 455 1.25 -2.72 -24.42
N GLU A 456 0.35 -1.74 -24.60
CA GLU A 456 0.69 -0.33 -24.74
C GLU A 456 1.28 0.23 -23.42
N MET A 457 0.68 -0.13 -22.28
CA MET A 457 1.19 0.19 -20.94
C MET A 457 2.53 -0.51 -20.65
N GLU A 458 2.70 -1.78 -21.05
CA GLU A 458 3.98 -2.47 -20.98
C GLU A 458 5.07 -1.74 -21.78
N ALA A 459 4.74 -1.36 -23.02
CA ALA A 459 5.68 -0.68 -23.91
C ALA A 459 6.14 0.67 -23.35
N ALA A 460 5.26 1.41 -22.65
CA ALA A 460 5.62 2.63 -21.93
C ALA A 460 6.48 2.36 -20.68
N THR A 461 6.21 1.27 -19.94
CA THR A 461 6.88 0.94 -18.67
C THR A 461 8.23 0.24 -18.81
N LYS A 462 8.74 0.05 -20.04
CA LYS A 462 10.05 -0.60 -20.35
C LYS A 462 11.27 -0.13 -19.56
N ARG A 463 11.27 1.09 -19.01
CA ARG A 463 12.36 1.63 -18.16
C ARG A 463 12.10 1.56 -16.66
N ASN A 464 10.89 1.18 -16.22
CA ASN A 464 10.50 1.12 -14.81
C ASN A 464 10.26 -0.33 -14.37
N TRP A 465 11.33 -1.01 -13.94
CA TRP A 465 11.28 -2.42 -13.53
C TRP A 465 10.27 -2.69 -12.39
N ARG A 466 9.93 -1.69 -11.56
CA ARG A 466 8.91 -1.85 -10.52
C ARG A 466 7.52 -2.02 -11.13
N MET A 467 7.18 -1.24 -12.17
CA MET A 467 5.91 -1.40 -12.88
C MET A 467 5.88 -2.70 -13.70
N GLN A 468 7.01 -3.09 -14.30
CA GLN A 468 7.16 -4.41 -14.93
C GLN A 468 6.93 -5.57 -13.94
N GLN A 469 7.48 -5.47 -12.72
CA GLN A 469 7.26 -6.45 -11.67
C GLN A 469 5.77 -6.53 -11.26
N GLN A 470 5.10 -5.39 -11.05
CA GLN A 470 3.68 -5.37 -10.70
C GLN A 470 2.78 -5.90 -11.84
N LEU A 471 3.11 -5.63 -13.10
CA LEU A 471 2.43 -6.26 -14.25
C LEU A 471 2.66 -7.78 -14.27
N ALA A 472 3.88 -8.24 -13.97
CA ALA A 472 4.19 -9.67 -13.94
C ALA A 472 3.39 -10.42 -12.87
N VAL A 473 3.06 -9.79 -11.74
CA VAL A 473 2.17 -10.35 -10.69
C VAL A 473 0.74 -10.61 -11.22
N ALA A 474 0.33 -9.96 -12.32
CA ALA A 474 -0.95 -10.21 -12.97
C ALA A 474 -0.90 -11.32 -14.04
N PHE A 475 0.28 -11.74 -14.53
CA PHE A 475 0.36 -12.80 -15.55
C PHE A 475 -0.33 -14.12 -15.16
N PRO A 476 -0.24 -14.64 -13.92
CA PRO A 476 -0.91 -15.90 -13.54
C PRO A 476 -2.43 -15.95 -13.75
N ILE A 477 -3.13 -14.82 -13.87
CA ILE A 477 -4.59 -14.79 -14.13
C ILE A 477 -4.94 -14.59 -15.62
N PHE A 478 -4.01 -14.16 -16.47
CA PHE A 478 -4.29 -13.87 -17.89
C PHE A 478 -4.92 -15.04 -18.67
N PRO A 479 -4.57 -16.33 -18.46
CA PRO A 479 -5.25 -17.45 -19.12
C PRO A 479 -6.73 -17.68 -18.73
N GLN A 480 -7.24 -16.96 -17.71
CA GLN A 480 -8.66 -16.96 -17.32
C GLN A 480 -9.45 -15.82 -17.99
N ILE A 481 -8.76 -14.95 -18.73
CA ILE A 481 -9.25 -13.65 -19.24
C ILE A 481 -9.07 -13.55 -20.76
N PHE A 482 -7.97 -14.06 -21.30
CA PHE A 482 -7.67 -14.09 -22.74
C PHE A 482 -7.78 -15.52 -23.30
N SER A 483 -7.76 -15.70 -24.61
CA SER A 483 -7.64 -17.04 -25.22
C SER A 483 -6.19 -17.57 -25.15
N SER A 484 -6.00 -18.86 -25.40
CA SER A 484 -4.65 -19.43 -25.49
C SER A 484 -3.81 -18.79 -26.59
N ASP A 485 -4.42 -18.48 -27.74
CA ASP A 485 -3.73 -17.87 -28.87
C ASP A 485 -3.38 -16.40 -28.57
N GLN A 486 -4.27 -15.63 -27.93
CA GLN A 486 -3.94 -14.28 -27.43
C GLN A 486 -2.81 -14.32 -26.38
N VAL A 487 -2.81 -15.28 -25.45
CA VAL A 487 -1.73 -15.45 -24.46
C VAL A 487 -0.40 -15.74 -25.18
N PHE A 488 -0.41 -16.62 -26.17
CA PHE A 488 0.78 -17.02 -26.90
C PHE A 488 1.33 -15.91 -27.82
N GLU A 489 0.49 -15.29 -28.66
CA GLU A 489 0.94 -14.28 -29.62
C GLU A 489 1.34 -12.96 -28.96
N HIS A 490 0.72 -12.58 -27.83
CA HIS A 490 0.91 -11.26 -27.23
C HIS A 490 1.76 -11.28 -25.96
N PHE A 491 1.51 -12.23 -25.05
CA PHE A 491 2.06 -12.17 -23.69
C PHE A 491 3.27 -13.09 -23.46
N VAL A 492 3.36 -14.25 -24.13
CA VAL A 492 4.56 -15.11 -24.09
C VAL A 492 5.84 -14.37 -24.55
N PRO A 493 5.84 -13.54 -25.63
CA PRO A 493 7.00 -12.73 -26.01
C PRO A 493 7.40 -11.68 -24.96
N VAL A 494 6.44 -11.09 -24.26
CA VAL A 494 6.69 -10.16 -23.14
C VAL A 494 7.35 -10.88 -21.97
N VAL A 495 6.84 -12.05 -21.60
CA VAL A 495 7.38 -12.86 -20.50
C VAL A 495 8.80 -13.33 -20.79
N PHE A 496 9.10 -13.83 -21.99
CA PHE A 496 10.47 -14.20 -22.35
C PHE A 496 11.43 -12.99 -22.34
N ARG A 497 10.99 -11.79 -22.74
CA ARG A 497 11.79 -10.58 -22.55
C ARG A 497 11.97 -10.21 -21.07
N TYR A 498 10.99 -10.44 -20.20
CA TYR A 498 11.14 -10.20 -18.76
C TYR A 498 12.19 -11.13 -18.14
N LEU A 499 12.20 -12.40 -18.55
CA LEU A 499 13.16 -13.40 -18.09
C LEU A 499 14.60 -13.12 -18.55
N THR A 500 14.79 -12.45 -19.70
CA THR A 500 16.11 -12.08 -20.25
C THR A 500 16.54 -10.65 -19.89
N ASP A 501 15.79 -9.64 -20.34
CA ASP A 501 16.25 -8.25 -20.49
C ASP A 501 15.73 -7.29 -19.41
N THR A 502 15.41 -7.79 -18.21
CA THR A 502 14.95 -6.96 -17.09
C THR A 502 15.72 -7.23 -15.78
N ALA A 503 15.46 -6.40 -14.77
CA ALA A 503 16.06 -6.49 -13.44
C ALA A 503 15.73 -7.84 -12.76
N ALA A 504 16.69 -8.38 -11.99
CA ALA A 504 16.56 -9.71 -11.38
C ALA A 504 15.27 -9.90 -10.56
N ALA A 505 14.78 -8.86 -9.89
CA ALA A 505 13.54 -8.90 -9.10
C ALA A 505 12.24 -9.15 -9.91
N VAL A 506 12.27 -8.98 -11.23
CA VAL A 506 11.12 -9.25 -12.13
C VAL A 506 11.05 -10.74 -12.50
N ARG A 507 12.21 -11.42 -12.61
CA ARG A 507 12.31 -12.75 -13.24
C ARG A 507 11.56 -13.87 -12.49
N PRO A 508 11.63 -13.99 -11.15
CA PRO A 508 10.89 -15.05 -10.44
C PRO A 508 9.36 -14.94 -10.59
N VAL A 509 8.86 -13.72 -10.80
CA VAL A 509 7.42 -13.45 -11.03
C VAL A 509 7.05 -13.72 -12.50
N ALA A 510 7.89 -13.27 -13.44
CA ALA A 510 7.72 -13.61 -14.86
C ALA A 510 7.80 -15.12 -15.12
N ALA A 511 8.61 -15.86 -14.34
CA ALA A 511 8.73 -17.31 -14.41
C ALA A 511 7.42 -18.01 -14.00
N GLU A 512 6.73 -17.50 -12.97
CA GLU A 512 5.39 -18.01 -12.63
C GLU A 512 4.40 -17.74 -13.78
N GLY A 513 4.44 -16.54 -14.35
CA GLY A 513 3.66 -16.18 -15.55
C GLY A 513 3.89 -17.14 -16.71
N LEU A 514 5.13 -17.46 -17.05
CA LEU A 514 5.48 -18.40 -18.12
C LEU A 514 4.89 -19.79 -17.88
N VAL A 515 5.03 -20.30 -16.65
CA VAL A 515 4.51 -21.63 -16.28
C VAL A 515 2.98 -21.64 -16.28
N CYS A 516 2.31 -20.55 -15.88
CA CYS A 516 0.85 -20.43 -16.01
C CYS A 516 0.42 -20.41 -17.48
N PHE A 517 1.14 -19.69 -18.34
CA PHE A 517 0.85 -19.65 -19.77
C PHE A 517 1.02 -21.04 -20.39
N MET A 518 2.12 -21.75 -20.07
CA MET A 518 2.36 -23.11 -20.58
C MET A 518 1.32 -24.12 -20.07
N ARG A 519 0.88 -23.99 -18.80
CA ARG A 519 -0.12 -24.88 -18.17
C ARG A 519 -1.52 -24.75 -18.78
N TYR A 520 -1.93 -23.53 -19.13
CA TYR A 520 -3.30 -23.25 -19.57
C TYR A 520 -3.42 -22.95 -21.07
N ASN A 521 -2.34 -23.10 -21.84
CA ASN A 521 -2.38 -23.03 -23.31
C ASN A 521 -2.93 -24.34 -23.89
N ARG A 522 -4.05 -24.24 -24.62
CA ARG A 522 -4.75 -25.37 -25.26
C ARG A 522 -4.01 -25.95 -26.48
N ARG A 523 -3.16 -25.17 -27.17
CA ARG A 523 -2.46 -25.60 -28.39
C ARG A 523 -1.17 -26.38 -28.07
N GLU A 524 -1.09 -27.63 -28.53
CA GLU A 524 0.07 -28.51 -28.26
C GLU A 524 1.40 -27.96 -28.77
N LYS A 525 1.42 -27.46 -30.02
CA LYS A 525 2.64 -26.95 -30.66
C LYS A 525 3.17 -25.69 -29.98
N GLN A 526 2.27 -24.84 -29.49
CA GLN A 526 2.65 -23.65 -28.71
C GLN A 526 3.25 -24.05 -27.35
N ARG A 527 2.69 -25.05 -26.65
CA ARG A 527 3.32 -25.61 -25.44
C ARG A 527 4.69 -26.23 -25.73
N ALA A 528 4.83 -26.96 -26.84
CA ALA A 528 6.08 -27.59 -27.25
C ALA A 528 7.15 -26.54 -27.56
N GLU A 529 6.83 -25.51 -28.35
CA GLU A 529 7.72 -24.39 -28.65
C GLU A 529 8.17 -23.67 -27.36
N MET A 530 7.25 -23.41 -26.43
CA MET A 530 7.57 -22.82 -25.12
C MET A 530 8.55 -23.69 -24.32
N LEU A 531 8.35 -25.01 -24.27
CA LEU A 531 9.23 -25.93 -23.55
C LEU A 531 10.61 -26.07 -24.22
N LEU A 532 10.65 -26.25 -25.53
CA LEU A 532 11.89 -26.28 -26.33
C LEU A 532 12.70 -24.99 -26.12
N ARG A 533 12.02 -23.83 -26.05
CA ARG A 533 12.65 -22.55 -25.76
C ARG A 533 13.14 -22.42 -24.32
N ILE A 534 12.40 -22.93 -23.33
CA ILE A 534 12.86 -23.02 -21.93
C ILE A 534 14.18 -23.84 -21.85
N ILE A 535 14.29 -24.93 -22.61
CA ILE A 535 15.52 -25.75 -22.68
C ILE A 535 16.65 -24.97 -23.35
N ARG A 536 16.43 -24.48 -24.59
CA ARG A 536 17.45 -23.86 -25.45
C ARG A 536 17.94 -22.50 -24.93
N ASP A 537 17.04 -21.60 -24.54
CA ASP A 537 17.40 -20.23 -24.10
C ASP A 537 17.83 -20.16 -22.63
N TYR A 538 17.25 -21.00 -21.75
CA TYR A 538 17.42 -20.87 -20.30
C TYR A 538 18.21 -22.02 -19.68
N CYS A 539 17.80 -23.29 -19.82
CA CYS A 539 18.55 -24.41 -19.22
C CYS A 539 19.99 -24.47 -19.76
N ARG A 540 20.14 -24.41 -21.08
CA ARG A 540 21.44 -24.39 -21.77
C ARG A 540 21.84 -22.98 -22.23
N GLY A 541 21.25 -21.97 -21.58
CA GLY A 541 21.51 -20.56 -21.87
C GLY A 541 22.98 -20.19 -21.72
N ARG A 542 23.51 -19.41 -22.66
CA ARG A 542 24.94 -19.05 -22.71
C ARG A 542 25.40 -18.29 -21.46
N SER A 543 24.53 -17.49 -20.84
CA SER A 543 24.83 -16.78 -19.59
C SER A 543 24.42 -17.62 -18.38
N PHE A 544 25.23 -17.59 -17.31
CA PHE A 544 24.88 -18.21 -16.04
C PHE A 544 23.57 -17.64 -15.47
N THR A 545 23.30 -16.36 -15.75
CA THR A 545 22.05 -15.66 -15.43
C THR A 545 20.82 -16.36 -15.99
N ALA A 546 20.84 -16.79 -17.26
CA ALA A 546 19.73 -17.50 -17.87
C ALA A 546 19.51 -18.89 -17.25
N ARG A 547 20.60 -19.56 -16.83
CA ARG A 547 20.55 -20.88 -16.17
C ARG A 547 20.07 -20.79 -14.72
N ILE A 548 20.34 -19.69 -14.02
CA ILE A 548 19.67 -19.37 -12.74
C ILE A 548 18.18 -19.06 -12.99
N THR A 549 17.82 -18.30 -14.03
CA THR A 549 16.41 -18.10 -14.40
C THR A 549 15.69 -19.42 -14.74
N PHE A 550 16.39 -20.44 -15.26
CA PHE A 550 15.81 -21.79 -15.40
C PHE A 550 15.49 -22.43 -14.05
N VAL A 551 16.27 -22.20 -12.98
CA VAL A 551 15.94 -22.67 -11.63
C VAL A 551 14.66 -22.03 -11.10
N ASP A 552 14.41 -20.74 -11.38
CA ASP A 552 13.14 -20.07 -11.08
C ASP A 552 11.96 -20.71 -11.86
N ILE A 553 12.14 -20.98 -13.15
CA ILE A 553 11.12 -21.62 -13.99
C ILE A 553 10.85 -23.05 -13.51
N ALA A 554 11.89 -23.85 -13.25
CA ALA A 554 11.79 -25.21 -12.74
C ALA A 554 11.09 -25.26 -11.37
N THR A 555 11.36 -24.30 -10.48
CA THR A 555 10.65 -24.14 -9.19
C THR A 555 9.14 -24.04 -9.38
N HIS A 556 8.67 -23.29 -10.37
CA HIS A 556 7.25 -23.15 -10.66
C HIS A 556 6.66 -24.34 -11.43
N LEU A 557 7.43 -24.96 -12.34
CA LEU A 557 7.04 -26.20 -13.01
C LEU A 557 6.77 -27.31 -12.00
N LEU A 558 7.70 -27.54 -11.07
CA LEU A 558 7.60 -28.51 -9.98
C LEU A 558 6.38 -28.31 -9.07
N ARG A 559 5.84 -27.09 -9.01
CA ARG A 559 4.61 -26.77 -8.26
C ARG A 559 3.34 -27.03 -9.08
N ARG A 560 3.34 -26.73 -10.38
CA ARG A 560 2.12 -26.64 -11.22
C ARG A 560 1.86 -27.83 -12.15
N PHE A 561 2.85 -28.69 -12.40
CA PHE A 561 2.72 -29.89 -13.24
C PHE A 561 2.81 -31.19 -12.41
N SER A 562 2.36 -32.30 -12.99
CA SER A 562 2.41 -33.62 -12.36
C SER A 562 3.83 -34.15 -12.21
N SER A 563 4.03 -35.07 -11.27
CA SER A 563 5.30 -35.76 -11.09
C SER A 563 5.71 -36.57 -12.32
N ARG A 564 4.75 -37.03 -13.13
CA ARG A 564 5.02 -37.67 -14.43
C ARG A 564 5.64 -36.68 -15.42
N PHE A 565 5.03 -35.51 -15.61
CA PHE A 565 5.56 -34.46 -16.50
C PHE A 565 6.97 -34.01 -16.07
N ILE A 566 7.19 -33.85 -14.77
CA ILE A 566 8.50 -33.51 -14.21
C ILE A 566 9.54 -34.60 -14.52
N LYS A 567 9.23 -35.87 -14.27
CA LYS A 567 10.12 -37.00 -14.59
C LYS A 567 10.44 -37.11 -16.07
N GLU A 568 9.47 -36.85 -16.95
CA GLU A 568 9.65 -37.01 -18.40
C GLU A 568 10.39 -35.84 -19.07
N TYR A 569 10.25 -34.61 -18.58
CA TYR A 569 10.75 -33.41 -19.29
C TYR A 569 11.73 -32.52 -18.50
N ILE A 570 11.72 -32.54 -17.16
CA ILE A 570 12.42 -31.52 -16.33
C ILE A 570 13.52 -32.13 -15.43
N PHE A 571 13.35 -33.39 -15.01
CA PHE A 571 14.23 -34.06 -14.03
C PHE A 571 15.70 -34.06 -14.46
N ASP A 572 15.99 -34.50 -15.69
CA ASP A 572 17.36 -34.58 -16.22
C ASP A 572 18.01 -33.20 -16.40
N LEU A 573 17.22 -32.18 -16.78
CA LEU A 573 17.68 -30.81 -16.96
C LEU A 573 18.14 -30.16 -15.65
N VAL A 574 17.47 -30.47 -14.53
CA VAL A 574 17.90 -30.00 -13.21
C VAL A 574 19.16 -30.74 -12.73
N LEU A 575 19.28 -32.04 -13.03
CA LEU A 575 20.51 -32.79 -12.75
C LEU A 575 21.70 -32.30 -13.60
N GLU A 576 21.48 -31.86 -14.84
CA GLU A 576 22.50 -31.22 -15.69
C GLU A 576 23.12 -29.99 -15.01
N LEU A 577 22.29 -29.13 -14.40
CA LEU A 577 22.75 -27.93 -13.70
C LEU A 577 23.51 -28.18 -12.38
N LEU A 578 23.46 -29.39 -11.82
CA LEU A 578 24.35 -29.76 -10.69
C LEU A 578 25.82 -29.85 -11.10
N TYR A 579 26.12 -29.95 -12.40
CA TYR A 579 27.48 -30.03 -12.93
C TYR A 579 27.87 -28.77 -13.73
N ASP A 580 27.12 -27.68 -13.58
CA ASP A 580 27.40 -26.41 -14.26
C ASP A 580 28.80 -25.86 -13.92
N PRO A 581 29.58 -25.33 -14.88
CA PRO A 581 30.89 -24.74 -14.58
C PRO A 581 30.84 -23.58 -13.57
N VAL A 582 29.72 -22.86 -13.44
CA VAL A 582 29.58 -21.68 -12.57
C VAL A 582 28.97 -22.06 -11.21
N PRO A 583 29.69 -21.85 -10.08
CA PRO A 583 29.22 -22.22 -8.74
C PRO A 583 27.83 -21.69 -8.38
N ASN A 584 27.52 -20.44 -8.76
CA ASN A 584 26.22 -19.83 -8.47
C ASN A 584 25.03 -20.59 -9.10
N VAL A 585 25.22 -21.22 -10.26
CA VAL A 585 24.19 -22.04 -10.91
C VAL A 585 23.99 -23.34 -10.12
N ARG A 586 25.08 -24.02 -9.75
CA ARG A 586 25.03 -25.24 -8.93
C ARG A 586 24.41 -25.00 -7.55
N LEU A 587 24.76 -23.89 -6.90
CA LEU A 587 24.17 -23.43 -5.63
C LEU A 587 22.66 -23.24 -5.76
N SER A 588 22.20 -22.61 -6.86
CA SER A 588 20.78 -22.39 -7.11
C SER A 588 20.05 -23.72 -7.38
N ALA A 589 20.61 -24.59 -8.23
CA ALA A 589 20.03 -25.88 -8.59
C ALA A 589 19.90 -26.84 -7.37
N THR A 590 20.82 -26.75 -6.40
CA THR A 590 20.80 -27.54 -5.16
C THR A 590 19.48 -27.41 -4.38
N ALA A 591 18.82 -26.24 -4.44
CA ALA A 591 17.54 -26.01 -3.77
C ALA A 591 16.36 -26.83 -4.35
N LEU A 592 16.48 -27.35 -5.58
CA LEU A 592 15.43 -28.14 -6.23
C LEU A 592 15.44 -29.61 -5.82
N LEU A 593 16.55 -30.14 -5.32
CA LEU A 593 16.74 -31.58 -5.08
C LEU A 593 15.74 -32.18 -4.07
N PRO A 594 15.38 -31.52 -2.95
CA PRO A 594 14.31 -32.01 -2.08
C PRO A 594 12.96 -32.05 -2.81
N VAL A 595 12.65 -31.04 -3.63
CA VAL A 595 11.36 -30.96 -4.34
C VAL A 595 11.25 -32.08 -5.38
N LEU A 596 12.31 -32.31 -6.16
CA LEU A 596 12.40 -33.44 -7.12
C LEU A 596 12.19 -34.80 -6.44
N LYS A 597 12.69 -34.98 -5.21
CA LYS A 597 12.49 -36.22 -4.44
C LYS A 597 11.00 -36.52 -4.18
N THR A 598 10.14 -35.50 -4.09
CA THR A 598 8.69 -35.69 -3.88
C THR A 598 7.94 -36.20 -5.12
N CYS A 599 8.59 -36.17 -6.31
CA CYS A 599 8.08 -36.73 -7.56
C CYS A 599 8.40 -38.23 -7.73
N ILE A 600 9.20 -38.81 -6.82
CA ILE A 600 9.65 -40.20 -6.85
C ILE A 600 8.62 -41.11 -6.18
N LYS A 601 8.23 -42.17 -6.89
CA LYS A 601 7.34 -43.24 -6.47
C LYS A 601 8.06 -44.59 -6.60
N LEU A 602 8.31 -45.25 -5.48
CA LEU A 602 8.96 -46.57 -5.44
C LEU A 602 7.92 -47.69 -5.55
N PRO A 603 8.23 -48.86 -6.16
CA PRO A 603 9.53 -49.23 -6.75
C PRO A 603 9.73 -48.77 -8.20
N GLU A 604 8.79 -47.99 -8.77
CA GLU A 604 8.81 -47.60 -10.19
C GLU A 604 10.00 -46.67 -10.55
N ASP A 605 10.38 -45.77 -9.65
CA ASP A 605 11.38 -44.72 -9.89
C ASP A 605 12.76 -44.96 -9.22
N VAL A 606 13.17 -46.22 -9.00
CA VAL A 606 14.44 -46.55 -8.33
C VAL A 606 15.65 -45.90 -9.01
N ASP A 607 15.77 -46.03 -10.34
CA ASP A 607 16.89 -45.46 -11.12
C ASP A 607 16.97 -43.93 -10.97
N LEU A 608 15.83 -43.25 -10.87
CA LEU A 608 15.76 -41.81 -10.67
C LEU A 608 16.20 -41.43 -9.25
N LEU A 609 15.84 -42.23 -8.24
CA LEU A 609 16.31 -42.05 -6.88
C LEU A 609 17.83 -42.23 -6.76
N GLU A 610 18.42 -43.24 -7.39
CA GLU A 610 19.87 -43.45 -7.40
C GLU A 610 20.61 -42.28 -8.05
N ARG A 611 20.10 -41.77 -9.19
CA ARG A 611 20.66 -40.60 -9.88
C ARG A 611 20.55 -39.33 -9.04
N LEU A 612 19.42 -39.11 -8.36
CA LEU A 612 19.20 -37.96 -7.49
C LEU A 612 20.07 -38.00 -6.23
N ASN A 613 20.22 -39.17 -5.61
CA ASN A 613 21.12 -39.40 -4.48
C ASN A 613 22.60 -39.18 -4.88
N SER A 614 22.99 -39.64 -6.06
CA SER A 614 24.33 -39.42 -6.61
C SER A 614 24.61 -37.92 -6.82
N GLY A 615 23.64 -37.17 -7.35
CA GLY A 615 23.71 -35.71 -7.46
C GLY A 615 23.88 -35.02 -6.11
N MET A 616 23.08 -35.39 -5.10
CA MET A 616 23.19 -34.85 -3.73
C MET A 616 24.54 -35.18 -3.09
N SER A 617 25.05 -36.40 -3.26
CA SER A 617 26.37 -36.80 -2.73
C SER A 617 27.49 -36.01 -3.38
N ASN A 618 27.48 -35.86 -4.71
CA ASN A 618 28.51 -35.14 -5.45
C ASN A 618 28.56 -33.65 -5.06
N ILE A 619 27.40 -32.99 -4.93
CA ILE A 619 27.32 -31.56 -4.62
C ILE A 619 27.68 -31.25 -3.15
N MET A 620 27.51 -32.19 -2.22
CA MET A 620 28.09 -32.10 -0.86
C MET A 620 29.63 -32.16 -0.84
N THR A 621 30.25 -32.63 -1.92
CA THR A 621 31.71 -32.69 -2.12
C THR A 621 32.21 -31.69 -3.17
N ASP A 622 31.41 -30.67 -3.52
CA ASP A 622 31.81 -29.65 -4.49
C ASP A 622 33.12 -28.93 -4.08
N ASN A 623 33.92 -28.58 -5.08
CA ASN A 623 35.17 -27.82 -4.90
C ASN A 623 34.93 -26.40 -4.36
N ASP A 624 33.75 -25.84 -4.65
CA ASP A 624 33.34 -24.56 -4.10
C ASP A 624 32.82 -24.72 -2.65
N ARG A 625 33.35 -23.86 -1.77
CA ARG A 625 33.05 -23.89 -0.34
C ARG A 625 31.57 -23.57 -0.07
N ASP A 626 31.00 -22.60 -0.76
CA ASP A 626 29.69 -22.05 -0.44
C ASP A 626 28.59 -22.91 -1.07
N VAL A 627 28.85 -23.47 -2.26
CA VAL A 627 28.06 -24.57 -2.85
C VAL A 627 28.04 -25.78 -1.89
N SER A 628 29.20 -26.29 -1.48
CA SER A 628 29.25 -27.51 -0.68
C SER A 628 28.75 -27.33 0.76
N GLN A 629 28.83 -26.12 1.33
CA GLN A 629 28.15 -25.78 2.59
C GLN A 629 26.62 -25.74 2.43
N ASN A 630 26.12 -25.10 1.37
CA ASN A 630 24.68 -25.09 1.06
C ASN A 630 24.14 -26.52 0.88
N ALA A 631 24.82 -27.35 0.09
CA ALA A 631 24.49 -28.75 -0.14
C ALA A 631 24.39 -29.58 1.15
N ARG A 632 25.33 -29.41 2.09
CA ARG A 632 25.29 -30.11 3.38
C ARG A 632 24.08 -29.70 4.23
N ALA A 633 23.70 -28.42 4.20
CA ALA A 633 22.49 -27.94 4.87
C ALA A 633 21.20 -28.42 4.18
N MET A 634 21.17 -28.44 2.84
CA MET A 634 20.03 -28.93 2.06
C MET A 634 19.84 -30.45 2.16
N ASN A 635 20.92 -31.23 2.34
CA ASN A 635 20.82 -32.68 2.55
C ASN A 635 19.99 -33.04 3.81
N GLU A 636 20.07 -32.23 4.86
CA GLU A 636 19.25 -32.43 6.07
C GLU A 636 17.75 -32.17 5.86
N GLN A 637 17.37 -31.47 4.81
CA GLN A 637 15.98 -31.42 4.32
C GLN A 637 15.70 -32.63 3.42
N PHE A 638 16.57 -32.87 2.42
CA PHE A 638 16.45 -33.96 1.45
C PHE A 638 16.25 -35.35 2.06
N LYS A 639 16.96 -35.68 3.15
CA LYS A 639 16.73 -36.93 3.90
C LYS A 639 15.29 -37.05 4.38
N LYS A 640 14.82 -36.01 5.08
CA LYS A 640 13.49 -35.91 5.73
C LYS A 640 12.36 -35.73 4.73
N THR A 641 12.63 -35.27 3.51
CA THR A 641 11.61 -35.18 2.47
C THR A 641 11.11 -36.58 2.10
N PRO A 642 9.80 -36.86 2.23
CA PRO A 642 9.26 -38.18 1.93
C PRO A 642 9.15 -38.47 0.43
N MET A 643 9.15 -39.76 0.10
CA MET A 643 8.86 -40.34 -1.22
C MET A 643 7.57 -41.15 -1.16
N ARG A 644 6.96 -41.44 -2.32
CA ARG A 644 5.71 -42.20 -2.39
C ARG A 644 5.98 -43.70 -2.51
N MET A 645 5.19 -44.53 -1.85
CA MET A 645 5.25 -45.99 -1.98
C MET A 645 4.04 -46.53 -2.76
N GLY A 646 4.30 -47.23 -3.86
CA GLY A 646 3.29 -47.97 -4.61
C GLY A 646 2.92 -49.29 -3.91
N GLY A 647 1.64 -49.51 -3.66
CA GLY A 647 1.12 -50.75 -3.07
C GLY A 647 -0.23 -50.55 -2.38
N ALA A 648 -0.90 -51.66 -2.04
CA ALA A 648 -2.13 -51.64 -1.26
C ALA A 648 -1.82 -51.26 0.21
N GLY A 649 -1.87 -49.96 0.50
CA GLY A 649 -1.41 -49.37 1.77
C GLY A 649 -0.37 -48.25 1.60
N GLY A 650 -0.28 -47.64 0.41
CA GLY A 650 0.69 -46.58 0.08
C GLY A 650 0.82 -45.48 1.13
N GLY A 651 1.97 -45.46 1.80
CA GLY A 651 2.40 -44.39 2.71
C GLY A 651 3.51 -43.54 2.10
N MET A 652 3.86 -42.47 2.81
CA MET A 652 5.02 -41.63 2.49
C MET A 652 6.17 -41.93 3.45
N LEU A 653 7.33 -42.31 2.91
CA LEU A 653 8.52 -42.70 3.66
C LEU A 653 9.66 -41.71 3.44
N ASP A 654 10.32 -41.29 4.52
CA ASP A 654 11.59 -40.55 4.44
C ASP A 654 12.80 -41.50 4.25
N MET A 655 14.01 -40.95 4.14
CA MET A 655 15.26 -41.76 4.05
C MET A 655 15.56 -42.58 5.30
N ASN A 656 14.88 -42.33 6.41
CA ASN A 656 15.09 -43.04 7.67
C ASN A 656 14.04 -44.14 7.88
N GLY A 657 13.12 -44.36 6.92
CA GLY A 657 12.04 -45.33 7.01
C GLY A 657 10.87 -44.89 7.88
N ASN A 658 10.82 -43.63 8.31
CA ASN A 658 9.74 -43.11 9.14
C ASN A 658 8.51 -42.74 8.28
N MET A 659 7.32 -43.10 8.79
CA MET A 659 6.03 -42.61 8.32
C MET A 659 5.82 -41.16 8.79
N GLY A 660 6.54 -40.23 8.15
CA GLY A 660 6.68 -38.84 8.60
C GLY A 660 5.49 -37.94 8.27
N ALA A 661 4.90 -37.31 9.30
CA ALA A 661 4.08 -36.11 9.10
C ALA A 661 4.98 -34.93 8.72
N ALA A 662 4.61 -34.18 7.67
CA ALA A 662 5.47 -33.12 7.14
C ALA A 662 5.54 -31.90 8.08
N SER A 663 6.75 -31.36 8.27
CA SER A 663 7.01 -30.12 9.01
C SER A 663 7.23 -28.96 8.04
N PRO A 664 6.61 -27.78 8.24
CA PRO A 664 6.74 -26.65 7.31
C PRO A 664 8.11 -25.98 7.42
N SER A 665 8.81 -25.78 6.29
CA SER A 665 10.15 -25.19 6.27
C SER A 665 10.37 -24.14 5.17
N ALA A 666 10.68 -22.91 5.61
CA ALA A 666 11.48 -21.84 4.98
C ALA A 666 11.18 -21.34 3.55
N LEU A 667 10.98 -22.20 2.54
CA LEU A 667 10.99 -21.82 1.11
C LEU A 667 9.58 -21.57 0.51
N GLY A 668 8.56 -21.38 1.34
CA GLY A 668 7.20 -21.03 0.91
C GLY A 668 6.42 -22.13 0.16
N PHE A 669 6.96 -23.35 0.03
CA PHE A 669 6.38 -24.44 -0.77
C PHE A 669 5.07 -25.07 -0.22
N GLY A 670 4.48 -24.53 0.85
CA GLY A 670 3.16 -24.99 1.32
C GLY A 670 3.08 -26.46 1.78
N LEU A 671 4.20 -27.06 2.19
CA LEU A 671 4.35 -28.50 2.53
C LEU A 671 3.62 -28.96 3.82
N GLY A 672 2.49 -28.34 4.16
CA GLY A 672 1.58 -28.78 5.22
C GLY A 672 0.49 -29.75 4.77
N ALA A 673 0.55 -30.25 3.52
CA ALA A 673 -0.40 -31.21 2.99
C ALA A 673 -0.18 -32.62 3.58
N SER A 674 -1.27 -33.27 3.99
CA SER A 674 -1.27 -34.68 4.40
C SER A 674 -0.91 -35.59 3.20
N PRO A 675 -0.21 -36.73 3.38
CA PRO A 675 0.20 -37.64 2.30
C PRO A 675 -0.88 -37.96 1.26
N GLY A 676 -2.09 -38.32 1.69
CA GLY A 676 -3.20 -38.62 0.78
C GLY A 676 -3.71 -37.41 -0.02
N SER A 677 -3.47 -36.19 0.47
CA SER A 677 -3.75 -34.95 -0.28
C SER A 677 -2.74 -34.72 -1.39
N MET A 678 -1.47 -35.10 -1.19
CA MET A 678 -0.41 -34.90 -2.18
C MET A 678 -0.59 -35.85 -3.38
N GLU A 679 -0.91 -37.12 -3.14
CA GLU A 679 -1.17 -38.06 -4.24
C GLU A 679 -2.45 -37.69 -5.02
N ALA A 680 -3.51 -37.25 -4.33
CA ALA A 680 -4.73 -36.78 -4.99
C ALA A 680 -4.50 -35.52 -5.83
N GLU A 681 -3.67 -34.58 -5.36
CA GLU A 681 -3.32 -33.37 -6.12
C GLU A 681 -2.46 -33.70 -7.35
N ASP A 682 -1.47 -34.59 -7.22
CA ASP A 682 -0.59 -34.99 -8.32
C ASP A 682 -1.35 -35.79 -9.40
N ARG A 683 -2.24 -36.69 -8.97
CA ARG A 683 -3.15 -37.43 -9.85
C ARG A 683 -4.09 -36.48 -10.60
N ARG A 684 -4.67 -35.48 -9.92
CA ARG A 684 -5.47 -34.44 -10.58
C ARG A 684 -4.64 -33.65 -11.61
N LYS A 685 -3.37 -33.32 -11.32
CA LYS A 685 -2.50 -32.64 -12.29
C LYS A 685 -2.27 -33.49 -13.54
N GLU A 686 -2.10 -34.80 -13.39
CA GLU A 686 -1.99 -35.75 -14.49
C GLU A 686 -3.32 -35.92 -15.26
N GLU A 687 -4.46 -36.04 -14.57
CA GLU A 687 -5.80 -36.09 -15.19
C GLU A 687 -6.09 -34.85 -16.04
N GLU A 688 -5.73 -33.65 -15.55
CA GLU A 688 -5.77 -32.42 -16.34
C GLU A 688 -4.81 -32.46 -17.54
N GLU A 689 -3.59 -32.99 -17.40
CA GLU A 689 -2.59 -33.09 -18.47
C GLU A 689 -2.97 -34.08 -19.59
N LEU A 690 -3.79 -35.09 -19.30
CA LEU A 690 -4.31 -36.03 -20.29
C LEU A 690 -5.24 -35.34 -21.32
N GLU A 691 -5.85 -34.21 -20.97
CA GLU A 691 -6.61 -33.40 -21.94
C GLU A 691 -5.70 -32.69 -22.97
N PHE A 692 -4.38 -32.64 -22.74
CA PHE A 692 -3.44 -31.85 -23.54
C PHE A 692 -2.03 -32.46 -23.67
N THR A 693 -1.93 -33.76 -23.97
CA THR A 693 -0.67 -34.41 -24.36
C THR A 693 0.01 -33.72 -25.56
N PHE A 694 1.34 -33.85 -25.68
CA PHE A 694 2.09 -33.42 -26.87
C PHE A 694 1.94 -34.42 -28.03
N SER A 695 2.08 -33.98 -29.29
CA SER A 695 2.10 -34.89 -30.43
C SER A 695 3.36 -35.78 -30.43
N GLN A 696 3.31 -36.93 -31.11
CA GLN A 696 4.46 -37.85 -31.14
C GLN A 696 5.74 -37.23 -31.73
N ASP A 697 5.62 -36.25 -32.63
CA ASP A 697 6.78 -35.60 -33.24
C ASP A 697 7.32 -34.47 -32.35
N ASP A 698 6.44 -33.72 -31.66
CA ASP A 698 6.86 -32.77 -30.61
C ASP A 698 7.61 -33.51 -29.49
N VAL A 699 7.11 -34.69 -29.05
CA VAL A 699 7.79 -35.53 -28.04
C VAL A 699 9.16 -36.01 -28.54
N LYS A 700 9.33 -36.30 -29.83
CA LYS A 700 10.63 -36.66 -30.41
C LYS A 700 11.59 -35.46 -30.43
N GLU A 701 11.13 -34.25 -30.76
CA GLU A 701 11.99 -33.05 -30.70
C GLU A 701 12.36 -32.73 -29.25
N ILE A 702 11.41 -32.69 -28.33
CA ILE A 702 11.64 -32.39 -26.90
C ILE A 702 12.62 -33.41 -26.29
N LYS A 703 12.42 -34.72 -26.53
CA LYS A 703 13.35 -35.75 -26.04
C LYS A 703 14.68 -35.71 -26.78
N GLY A 704 14.69 -35.37 -28.07
CA GLY A 704 15.92 -35.13 -28.84
C GLY A 704 16.76 -34.00 -28.26
N GLU A 705 16.14 -32.88 -27.88
CA GLU A 705 16.79 -31.79 -27.16
C GLU A 705 17.29 -32.25 -25.78
N ILE A 706 16.46 -32.85 -24.93
CA ILE A 706 16.89 -33.33 -23.60
C ILE A 706 18.10 -34.28 -23.73
N LEU A 707 18.04 -35.24 -24.64
CA LEU A 707 19.06 -36.28 -24.88
C LEU A 707 20.29 -35.81 -25.68
N GLN A 708 20.43 -34.53 -26.05
CA GLN A 708 21.67 -34.02 -26.66
C GLN A 708 22.91 -34.15 -25.73
N VAL A 709 22.73 -34.50 -24.45
CA VAL A 709 23.81 -34.93 -23.55
C VAL A 709 24.28 -36.37 -23.88
N GLY A 710 24.81 -36.53 -25.08
CA GLY A 710 25.78 -37.60 -25.35
C GLY A 710 27.06 -37.33 -24.55
N PRO A 711 27.78 -38.38 -24.06
CA PRO A 711 28.82 -38.20 -23.06
C PRO A 711 29.99 -37.36 -23.56
N ILE A 712 30.45 -36.41 -22.74
CA ILE A 712 31.72 -35.71 -22.92
C ILE A 712 32.85 -36.73 -22.74
N LYS A 713 33.21 -37.40 -23.82
CA LYS A 713 34.37 -38.29 -23.87
C LYS A 713 35.63 -37.45 -23.67
N ASN A 714 36.26 -37.58 -22.50
CA ASN A 714 37.67 -37.25 -22.32
C ASN A 714 38.46 -37.89 -23.46
N LYS A 715 39.07 -37.06 -24.33
CA LYS A 715 40.08 -37.52 -25.27
C LYS A 715 41.36 -37.83 -24.48
N GLY A 716 41.41 -39.03 -23.91
CA GLY A 716 42.64 -39.58 -23.34
C GLY A 716 43.71 -39.67 -24.42
N LEU A 717 44.78 -38.88 -24.27
CA LEU A 717 46.00 -39.05 -25.04
C LEU A 717 46.73 -40.29 -24.52
N GLY A 718 46.97 -41.28 -25.39
CA GLY A 718 47.76 -42.45 -25.05
C GLY A 718 49.25 -42.13 -24.97
N ALA A 719 49.96 -42.77 -24.04
CA ALA A 719 51.43 -42.79 -24.01
C ALA A 719 51.98 -43.70 -25.14
N GLY A 720 53.21 -43.55 -25.63
CA GLY A 720 54.32 -42.64 -25.29
C GLY A 720 55.43 -42.83 -26.36
N PRO A 721 56.75 -42.77 -26.05
CA PRO A 721 57.42 -42.43 -24.78
C PRO A 721 58.61 -41.42 -24.96
N LEU A 722 59.52 -41.37 -23.97
CA LEU A 722 60.89 -40.80 -23.96
C LEU A 722 61.12 -39.30 -23.61
N ALA A 723 61.53 -39.08 -22.35
CA ALA A 723 62.65 -38.27 -21.84
C ALA A 723 62.82 -36.78 -22.29
N SER A 724 63.17 -35.82 -21.42
CA SER A 724 64.07 -35.92 -20.27
C SER A 724 64.00 -34.71 -19.30
N LYS A 725 64.46 -34.90 -18.04
CA LYS A 725 64.77 -33.89 -16.98
C LYS A 725 63.58 -33.06 -16.43
N GLY A 726 63.47 -32.77 -15.12
CA GLY A 726 64.17 -33.33 -13.95
C GLY A 726 64.25 -32.36 -12.75
N SER A 727 63.63 -32.72 -11.60
CA SER A 727 63.65 -31.99 -10.30
C SER A 727 62.96 -30.59 -10.31
N VAL A 728 62.57 -29.93 -9.20
CA VAL A 728 63.00 -29.98 -7.77
C VAL A 728 61.80 -30.07 -6.79
N GLN A 729 62.06 -30.47 -5.54
CA GLN A 729 61.07 -30.69 -4.46
C GLN A 729 60.69 -29.43 -3.65
N ARG A 730 59.68 -29.60 -2.79
CA ARG A 730 59.32 -28.73 -1.64
C ARG A 730 60.53 -28.58 -0.67
N ARG A 731 60.60 -27.69 0.33
CA ARG A 731 59.55 -27.30 1.33
C ARG A 731 59.89 -25.94 2.03
N PRO A 732 59.58 -25.62 3.32
CA PRO A 732 58.94 -24.34 3.65
C PRO A 732 59.79 -23.37 4.49
N GLY A 733 59.27 -22.16 4.70
CA GLY A 733 59.73 -21.24 5.75
C GLY A 733 58.89 -19.97 5.76
N GLY A 734 58.61 -19.41 6.93
CA GLY A 734 57.96 -18.11 7.08
C GLY A 734 58.32 -17.49 8.42
N LEU A 735 58.47 -16.15 8.44
CA LEU A 735 58.57 -15.31 9.62
C LEU A 735 58.23 -13.86 9.22
N THR A 736 57.59 -13.13 10.12
CA THR A 736 57.35 -11.67 10.11
C THR A 736 58.53 -10.95 10.82
N PRO A 737 58.59 -9.62 11.11
CA PRO A 737 57.55 -8.56 11.10
C PRO A 737 58.02 -7.12 10.70
N VAL A 738 57.21 -6.08 11.03
CA VAL A 738 57.53 -4.61 11.11
C VAL A 738 57.84 -3.91 9.77
N SER A 739 57.26 -2.79 9.28
CA SER A 739 56.59 -1.54 9.74
C SER A 739 57.47 -0.26 9.71
N GLY A 740 56.93 0.84 9.17
CA GLY A 740 57.53 2.17 8.97
C GLY A 740 56.92 2.80 7.68
N TYR A 741 56.38 4.02 7.61
CA TYR A 741 56.90 5.37 7.95
C TYR A 741 58.17 5.73 7.12
N ASP A 742 58.28 6.89 6.44
CA ASP A 742 57.39 8.06 6.36
C ASP A 742 57.63 8.98 5.11
N ARG A 743 56.73 9.97 4.91
CA ARG A 743 56.93 11.35 4.38
C ARG A 743 57.60 11.71 3.01
N THR A 744 56.80 12.45 2.22
CA THR A 744 57.06 13.79 1.56
C THR A 744 58.00 14.00 0.34
N SER A 745 57.45 14.73 -0.64
CA SER A 745 58.03 15.87 -1.42
C SER A 745 59.19 15.64 -2.41
N SER A 746 59.40 16.45 -3.47
CA SER A 746 58.51 17.33 -4.27
C SER A 746 59.25 17.84 -5.55
N ASN A 747 58.52 18.56 -6.43
CA ASN A 747 58.97 19.68 -7.28
C ASN A 747 59.72 19.52 -8.65
N ILE A 748 59.27 20.37 -9.60
CA ILE A 748 59.99 21.17 -10.65
C ILE A 748 59.99 20.76 -12.16
N ALA A 749 59.43 21.67 -12.99
CA ALA A 749 59.71 22.04 -14.41
C ALA A 749 59.49 21.03 -15.59
N SER A 750 59.22 21.43 -16.86
CA SER A 750 58.74 22.70 -17.45
C SER A 750 58.25 22.59 -18.94
N ARG A 751 57.38 23.53 -19.34
CA ARG A 751 56.80 23.95 -20.66
C ARG A 751 57.37 23.51 -22.06
N GLN A 752 56.41 23.44 -23.02
CA GLN A 752 56.45 23.77 -24.48
C GLN A 752 57.22 22.81 -25.45
N GLY A 753 56.83 22.60 -26.73
CA GLY A 753 55.69 23.10 -27.54
C GLY A 753 55.52 22.41 -28.94
N TYR A 754 54.43 22.72 -29.68
CA TYR A 754 53.99 22.21 -31.02
C TYR A 754 54.76 22.84 -32.22
N PRO A 755 54.73 22.36 -33.51
CA PRO A 755 53.56 22.02 -34.39
C PRO A 755 53.86 20.88 -35.45
N PRO A 756 53.32 20.76 -36.72
CA PRO A 756 52.21 21.41 -37.47
C PRO A 756 51.21 20.44 -38.19
N ARG A 757 50.66 20.80 -39.38
CA ARG A 757 49.43 20.26 -40.04
C ARG A 757 49.60 19.73 -41.49
N ARG A 758 48.58 18.97 -41.95
CA ARG A 758 47.99 18.74 -43.31
C ARG A 758 48.62 19.39 -44.57
N PRO A 759 48.68 18.64 -45.71
CA PRO A 759 47.64 18.69 -46.78
C PRO A 759 46.48 17.67 -46.64
N GLY A 760 45.57 17.39 -47.59
CA GLY A 760 45.40 17.80 -49.01
C GLY A 760 43.99 17.41 -49.55
N ALA A 761 43.78 17.27 -50.89
CA ALA A 761 42.49 16.90 -51.52
C ALA A 761 42.64 16.15 -52.88
N GLY A 762 41.57 15.49 -53.38
CA GLY A 762 41.51 14.88 -54.72
C GLY A 762 40.16 14.21 -55.05
N ASN A 763 39.68 14.33 -56.30
CA ASN A 763 38.47 13.68 -56.84
C ASN A 763 38.79 12.38 -57.58
N GLY A 764 37.80 11.50 -57.78
CA GLY A 764 37.85 10.35 -58.69
C GLY A 764 36.48 9.69 -58.86
N SER A 765 36.14 9.27 -60.07
CA SER A 765 34.82 8.74 -60.48
C SER A 765 34.95 7.39 -61.22
N GLU A 766 33.79 6.76 -61.46
CA GLU A 766 33.48 5.82 -62.56
C GLU A 766 33.92 4.33 -62.50
N ASP A 767 32.87 3.50 -62.61
CA ASP A 767 32.67 2.35 -63.51
C ASP A 767 33.30 0.96 -63.32
N GLY A 768 32.41 0.01 -62.98
CA GLY A 768 32.23 -1.25 -63.72
C GLY A 768 32.87 -2.52 -63.14
N SER A 769 32.45 -3.74 -63.53
CA SER A 769 31.18 -4.18 -64.14
C SER A 769 31.06 -5.73 -64.07
N GLY A 770 29.86 -6.31 -64.25
CA GLY A 770 29.59 -7.76 -64.24
C GLY A 770 28.85 -8.22 -62.97
N ALA A 771 27.59 -8.68 -62.95
CA ALA A 771 26.83 -9.64 -63.79
C ALA A 771 27.16 -11.13 -63.48
N ARG A 772 26.21 -12.08 -63.48
CA ARG A 772 24.86 -12.08 -64.11
C ARG A 772 23.92 -13.17 -63.54
N ALA A 773 22.61 -13.01 -63.77
CA ALA A 773 21.57 -14.06 -64.01
C ALA A 773 21.13 -14.98 -62.84
N THR A 774 19.90 -15.50 -62.73
CA THR A 774 18.55 -15.29 -63.36
C THR A 774 17.51 -16.03 -62.47
N GLY A 775 16.18 -15.83 -62.49
CA GLY A 775 15.25 -14.96 -63.26
C GLY A 775 13.79 -15.22 -62.74
N VAL A 776 12.83 -14.28 -62.78
CA VAL A 776 11.91 -13.95 -63.92
C VAL A 776 10.80 -15.03 -64.09
N THR A 777 9.49 -14.78 -64.22
CA THR A 777 8.62 -13.79 -64.94
C THR A 777 7.42 -13.29 -64.06
N THR A 778 6.98 -12.01 -64.01
CA THR A 778 6.15 -11.12 -64.91
C THR A 778 4.69 -11.56 -65.15
N LEU A 779 3.66 -10.72 -65.38
CA LEU A 779 3.44 -9.26 -65.63
C LEU A 779 2.28 -8.74 -64.70
N GLY A 780 1.56 -7.58 -64.79
CA GLY A 780 1.39 -6.42 -65.70
C GLY A 780 -0.11 -6.18 -66.05
N ALA A 781 -0.64 -5.07 -66.62
CA ALA A 781 -0.33 -3.63 -66.75
C ALA A 781 -1.36 -2.95 -67.72
N VAL A 782 -1.56 -1.61 -67.66
CA VAL A 782 -2.11 -0.68 -68.71
C VAL A 782 -3.64 -0.29 -68.77
N ARG A 783 -3.88 1.04 -68.72
CA ARG A 783 -5.00 1.92 -69.21
C ARG A 783 -6.38 2.05 -68.49
N ALA A 784 -6.95 3.25 -68.66
CA ALA A 784 -8.30 3.74 -68.29
C ALA A 784 -9.02 4.32 -69.55
N PRO A 785 -10.27 4.84 -69.48
CA PRO A 785 -10.44 6.32 -69.39
C PRO A 785 -11.76 6.87 -68.77
N ALA A 786 -11.76 8.19 -68.46
CA ALA A 786 -12.92 9.14 -68.38
C ALA A 786 -14.05 8.88 -67.34
N SER A 787 -14.82 9.87 -66.83
CA SER A 787 -14.89 11.35 -66.90
C SER A 787 -15.55 11.90 -65.60
N GLY A 788 -15.56 13.18 -65.22
CA GLY A 788 -14.87 14.39 -65.72
C GLY A 788 -15.36 15.69 -65.03
N ALA A 789 -14.49 16.72 -65.01
CA ALA A 789 -14.73 18.15 -64.63
C ALA A 789 -15.24 18.53 -63.20
N GLY A 790 -14.74 19.59 -62.54
CA GLY A 790 -13.50 20.35 -62.77
C GLY A 790 -13.44 21.78 -62.19
N VAL A 791 -12.20 22.28 -61.97
CA VAL A 791 -11.74 23.71 -62.07
C VAL A 791 -12.26 24.69 -60.98
N SER A 792 -11.52 25.65 -60.39
CA SER A 792 -10.10 26.13 -60.37
C SER A 792 -9.78 26.62 -58.91
N GLY A 793 -8.64 27.20 -58.48
CA GLY A 793 -7.44 27.79 -59.10
C GLY A 793 -6.43 28.23 -58.00
N PRO A 794 -5.22 28.78 -58.31
CA PRO A 794 -4.02 28.40 -57.53
C PRO A 794 -3.13 29.52 -56.93
N GLY A 795 -2.48 29.19 -55.79
CA GLY A 795 -1.15 29.70 -55.38
C GLY A 795 -1.07 31.10 -54.75
N SER A 796 0.07 31.55 -54.18
CA SER A 796 1.28 30.82 -53.69
C SER A 796 2.19 31.77 -52.87
N ARG A 797 3.27 31.21 -52.27
CA ARG A 797 4.58 31.87 -51.90
C ARG A 797 4.73 32.73 -50.61
N ILE A 798 5.69 32.27 -49.78
CA ILE A 798 6.91 32.99 -49.31
C ILE A 798 6.84 33.92 -48.07
N ALA A 799 8.00 33.96 -47.39
CA ALA A 799 8.55 34.95 -46.43
C ALA A 799 8.31 34.75 -44.93
N SER A 800 9.45 34.77 -44.22
CA SER A 800 9.63 34.76 -42.77
C SER A 800 10.20 36.10 -42.30
N ALA A 801 9.65 36.66 -41.21
CA ALA A 801 10.34 37.54 -40.26
C ALA A 801 9.56 37.44 -38.92
N ALA A 802 10.13 37.30 -37.72
CA ALA A 802 11.39 37.78 -37.14
C ALA A 802 11.33 39.26 -36.70
N SER A 803 10.79 39.48 -35.49
CA SER A 803 11.07 40.58 -34.55
C SER A 803 10.29 40.32 -33.25
N SER A 804 10.74 40.55 -32.00
CA SER A 804 12.04 40.61 -31.32
C SER A 804 11.85 41.55 -30.12
N ALA A 805 12.27 41.15 -28.91
CA ALA A 805 12.36 41.96 -27.69
C ALA A 805 11.04 42.55 -27.12
N GLY A 806 10.97 42.89 -25.82
CA GLY A 806 11.96 42.60 -24.77
C GLY A 806 11.87 43.55 -23.57
N GLY A 807 12.32 43.07 -22.40
CA GLY A 807 12.12 43.74 -21.11
C GLY A 807 10.66 43.64 -20.63
N GLY A 808 10.33 43.68 -19.35
CA GLY A 808 11.11 43.79 -18.10
C GLY A 808 10.06 44.02 -17.00
N GLY A 809 10.15 43.55 -15.76
CA GLY A 809 11.29 43.18 -14.95
C GLY A 809 11.01 43.69 -13.53
N LYS A 810 10.41 42.84 -12.68
CA LYS A 810 10.32 42.89 -11.19
C LYS A 810 10.26 44.32 -10.55
N SER A 811 9.24 44.70 -9.77
CA SER A 811 9.08 44.20 -8.38
C SER A 811 8.09 45.05 -7.54
N TYR A 812 7.68 44.49 -6.39
CA TYR A 812 7.10 45.05 -5.15
C TYR A 812 6.50 46.47 -5.08
N GLY A 813 5.30 46.56 -4.50
CA GLY A 813 4.71 47.80 -3.94
C GLY A 813 3.33 47.55 -3.32
N LEU A 814 3.17 47.82 -2.01
CA LEU A 814 1.88 47.72 -1.29
C LEU A 814 1.17 49.09 -1.27
N GLY A 815 -0.15 49.10 -1.42
CA GLY A 815 -0.98 50.29 -1.15
C GLY A 815 -2.30 50.34 -1.93
N GLY A 816 -3.42 50.41 -1.21
CA GLY A 816 -4.68 51.00 -1.71
C GLY A 816 -5.02 52.25 -0.88
N PRO A 817 -6.28 52.72 -0.83
CA PRO A 817 -7.47 52.29 -1.59
C PRO A 817 -8.21 53.50 -2.24
N VAL A 818 -9.55 53.39 -2.45
CA VAL A 818 -10.55 54.48 -2.59
C VAL A 818 -10.90 55.04 -4.00
N SER A 819 -12.04 54.53 -4.50
CA SER A 819 -13.18 55.24 -5.16
C SER A 819 -13.15 55.81 -6.60
N LEU A 820 -14.10 55.25 -7.37
CA LEU A 820 -15.15 55.95 -8.15
C LEU A 820 -14.80 56.98 -9.24
N ALA A 821 -14.87 56.52 -10.50
CA ALA A 821 -15.47 57.31 -11.58
C ALA A 821 -16.24 56.41 -12.58
N SER A 822 -17.55 56.65 -12.68
CA SER A 822 -18.44 56.30 -13.80
C SER A 822 -18.93 57.65 -14.39
N PRO A 823 -19.49 57.77 -15.63
CA PRO A 823 -20.48 56.81 -16.17
C PRO A 823 -20.68 56.74 -17.71
N VAL A 824 -21.76 56.03 -18.10
CA VAL A 824 -22.70 56.33 -19.23
C VAL A 824 -22.43 55.81 -20.67
N LYS A 825 -23.38 54.95 -21.12
CA LYS A 825 -23.78 54.57 -22.51
C LYS A 825 -22.73 53.87 -23.41
N GLY A 826 -23.12 52.99 -24.33
CA GLY A 826 -24.44 52.42 -24.66
C GLY A 826 -24.39 51.62 -25.97
N GLY A 827 -25.35 50.72 -26.24
CA GLY A 827 -25.36 49.88 -27.47
C GLY A 827 -26.74 49.73 -28.14
N PRO A 828 -26.84 48.98 -29.27
CA PRO A 828 -28.11 48.54 -29.89
C PRO A 828 -28.44 47.06 -29.53
N SER A 829 -29.69 46.58 -29.37
CA SER A 829 -31.00 46.81 -30.05
C SER A 829 -31.15 45.96 -31.33
N MET A 830 -32.25 45.26 -31.65
CA MET A 830 -33.63 45.11 -31.07
C MET A 830 -33.92 43.61 -30.73
N SER A 831 -35.06 43.15 -30.16
CA SER A 831 -36.49 43.56 -30.22
C SER A 831 -37.32 42.79 -29.14
N ARG A 832 -38.59 43.06 -28.78
CA ARG A 832 -39.59 44.15 -28.99
C ARG A 832 -40.82 43.88 -28.06
N ILE A 833 -41.66 44.91 -27.81
CA ILE A 833 -43.14 44.91 -27.58
C ILE A 833 -43.75 43.81 -26.67
N SER A 834 -44.42 44.07 -25.53
CA SER A 834 -44.74 45.28 -24.72
C SER A 834 -45.12 44.81 -23.27
N SER A 835 -45.83 45.44 -22.32
CA SER A 835 -46.82 46.56 -22.22
C SER A 835 -46.76 47.23 -20.81
N MET A 836 -47.77 48.05 -20.45
CA MET A 836 -47.97 48.82 -19.19
C MET A 836 -49.49 48.92 -18.89
N PRO A 837 -50.03 49.43 -17.73
CA PRO A 837 -49.40 50.28 -16.69
C PRO A 837 -49.69 50.00 -15.17
N SER A 838 -48.71 50.30 -14.30
CA SER A 838 -48.67 51.22 -13.11
C SER A 838 -49.90 51.55 -12.21
N PRO A 839 -49.73 52.13 -10.97
CA PRO A 839 -48.55 52.21 -10.03
C PRO A 839 -48.86 52.17 -8.48
N ILE A 840 -47.85 52.48 -7.63
CA ILE A 840 -47.94 53.10 -6.25
C ILE A 840 -48.26 52.12 -5.07
N THR A 841 -47.80 52.23 -3.79
CA THR A 841 -47.05 53.24 -2.96
C THR A 841 -46.05 52.61 -1.92
N LYS A 842 -45.53 53.38 -0.94
CA LYS A 842 -44.96 52.97 0.39
C LYS A 842 -45.53 53.89 1.52
N PRO A 843 -45.33 53.65 2.85
CA PRO A 843 -44.18 54.24 3.58
C PRO A 843 -43.57 53.36 4.75
N SER A 844 -43.21 53.93 5.93
CA SER A 844 -42.05 53.51 6.78
C SER A 844 -42.23 53.49 8.33
N SER A 845 -41.15 53.12 9.06
CA SER A 845 -40.99 52.80 10.51
C SER A 845 -40.97 53.96 11.53
N PRO A 846 -40.93 53.67 12.86
CA PRO A 846 -39.88 54.23 13.76
C PRO A 846 -39.36 53.26 14.90
N LEU A 847 -38.86 53.77 16.05
CA LEU A 847 -37.86 53.16 16.98
C LEU A 847 -38.17 53.30 18.51
N LEU A 848 -37.31 52.67 19.36
CA LEU A 848 -36.78 53.05 20.72
C LEU A 848 -37.30 52.45 22.07
N ALA A 849 -36.31 51.95 22.85
CA ALA A 849 -35.99 52.21 24.30
C ALA A 849 -36.53 51.39 25.52
N SER A 850 -35.58 50.70 26.19
CA SER A 850 -35.30 50.61 27.66
C SER A 850 -36.16 49.76 28.66
N THR A 851 -35.49 49.36 29.77
CA THR A 851 -35.85 48.40 30.85
C THR A 851 -36.29 49.06 32.17
N PRO A 852 -36.99 48.40 33.13
CA PRO A 852 -36.30 47.64 34.20
C PRO A 852 -37.06 46.39 34.77
N SER A 853 -36.49 45.75 35.80
CA SER A 853 -36.94 44.51 36.47
C SER A 853 -37.64 44.77 37.85
N PRO A 854 -37.77 43.78 38.78
CA PRO A 854 -38.72 42.65 38.83
C PRO A 854 -39.65 42.76 40.07
N PRO A 855 -40.38 41.69 40.45
CA PRO A 855 -40.42 41.33 41.88
C PRO A 855 -40.27 39.83 42.18
N SER A 856 -40.00 39.53 43.45
CA SER A 856 -39.95 38.17 44.02
C SER A 856 -41.09 37.96 45.04
N SER A 857 -41.52 36.71 45.28
CA SER A 857 -41.84 36.21 46.63
C SER A 857 -42.37 34.76 46.66
N SER A 858 -42.25 34.17 47.86
CA SER A 858 -42.72 32.88 48.36
C SER A 858 -44.22 32.58 48.23
N GLY A 859 -44.59 31.29 48.26
CA GLY A 859 -45.95 30.86 48.64
C GLY A 859 -46.12 29.33 48.68
N SER A 860 -46.66 28.78 49.77
CA SER A 860 -46.81 27.32 49.97
C SER A 860 -48.25 26.88 50.25
N GLY A 861 -48.64 25.74 49.66
CA GLY A 861 -49.85 24.96 49.96
C GLY A 861 -51.10 25.34 49.15
N SER A 862 -52.20 24.58 49.16
CA SER A 862 -52.47 23.15 49.45
C SER A 862 -54.00 22.95 49.58
N GLN A 863 -54.55 21.77 49.21
CA GLN A 863 -55.94 21.34 49.49
C GLN A 863 -57.06 22.09 48.70
N THR A 864 -58.29 21.58 48.43
CA THR A 864 -58.95 20.28 48.72
C THR A 864 -60.18 20.02 47.82
N GLY A 865 -60.61 18.75 47.68
CA GLY A 865 -61.98 18.35 47.28
C GLY A 865 -62.07 17.52 45.98
N LEU A 866 -62.94 16.51 45.81
CA LEU A 866 -64.01 15.96 46.67
C LEU A 866 -64.20 14.42 46.48
N ARG A 867 -64.66 13.77 47.57
CA ARG A 867 -65.34 12.46 47.80
C ARG A 867 -65.99 11.75 46.57
N LEU A 868 -66.29 10.43 46.49
CA LEU A 868 -66.18 9.13 47.23
C LEU A 868 -67.10 8.12 46.44
N PRO A 869 -67.17 6.78 46.71
CA PRO A 869 -66.44 5.90 47.64
C PRO A 869 -65.48 4.95 46.86
N ALA A 870 -65.31 3.61 46.97
CA ALA A 870 -65.78 2.46 47.79
C ALA A 870 -64.84 1.24 47.50
N ILE A 871 -64.74 0.11 48.22
CA ILE A 871 -65.03 -0.30 49.62
C ILE A 871 -64.33 -1.68 49.90
N THR A 872 -63.94 -2.01 51.15
CA THR A 872 -63.42 -3.32 51.67
C THR A 872 -62.14 -3.94 51.04
N THR A 873 -61.16 -4.57 51.74
CA THR A 873 -60.89 -4.84 53.18
C THR A 873 -59.42 -5.27 53.43
N ARG A 874 -58.81 -4.89 54.57
CA ARG A 874 -57.73 -5.55 55.40
C ARG A 874 -56.46 -6.16 54.73
N SER A 875 -55.26 -6.23 55.34
CA SER A 875 -54.63 -5.63 56.55
C SER A 875 -53.10 -5.89 56.57
N SER A 876 -52.31 -5.10 57.32
CA SER A 876 -50.82 -5.02 57.37
C SER A 876 -50.16 -5.92 58.48
N PRO A 877 -48.86 -5.79 58.92
CA PRO A 877 -47.63 -5.15 58.35
C PRO A 877 -46.25 -5.90 58.56
N SER A 878 -45.17 -5.34 57.97
CA SER A 878 -43.77 -5.13 58.51
C SER A 878 -42.74 -6.24 58.91
N SER A 879 -41.48 -5.96 58.51
CA SER A 879 -40.17 -6.10 59.22
C SER A 879 -39.32 -7.40 59.22
N SER A 880 -37.99 -7.17 59.31
CA SER A 880 -36.79 -8.05 59.28
C SER A 880 -36.43 -8.65 60.68
N PRO A 881 -35.24 -9.29 60.96
CA PRO A 881 -34.07 -9.68 60.14
C PRO A 881 -33.39 -11.07 60.45
N SER A 882 -32.25 -11.34 59.78
CA SER A 882 -30.97 -11.92 60.29
C SER A 882 -30.72 -13.41 60.66
N THR A 883 -29.53 -13.87 60.20
CA THR A 883 -28.49 -14.77 60.83
C THR A 883 -28.57 -16.32 60.88
N ALA A 884 -27.42 -16.93 60.55
CA ALA A 884 -26.87 -18.26 60.92
C ALA A 884 -27.59 -19.54 60.40
N GLY A 885 -26.92 -20.69 60.23
CA GLY A 885 -25.47 -20.99 60.29
C GLY A 885 -25.16 -22.49 60.45
N MET A 886 -23.98 -22.95 59.97
CA MET A 886 -23.45 -24.34 60.01
C MET A 886 -24.26 -25.40 59.19
N VAL A 887 -23.70 -26.31 58.37
CA VAL A 887 -22.50 -27.17 58.37
C VAL A 887 -22.71 -28.53 59.07
N THR A 888 -22.80 -29.62 58.28
CA THR A 888 -22.06 -30.89 58.46
C THR A 888 -22.17 -31.86 57.26
N LYS A 889 -21.11 -32.62 57.01
CA LYS A 889 -21.03 -33.89 56.23
C LYS A 889 -21.27 -35.09 57.21
N PRO A 890 -21.09 -36.41 56.88
CA PRO A 890 -20.78 -37.12 55.62
C PRO A 890 -21.71 -38.32 55.32
N GLY A 891 -21.39 -39.17 54.32
CA GLY A 891 -21.97 -40.54 54.21
C GLY A 891 -21.66 -41.28 52.89
N SER A 892 -21.03 -42.46 52.99
CA SER A 892 -20.78 -43.43 51.89
C SER A 892 -22.02 -44.25 51.50
N GLY A 893 -22.12 -44.91 50.33
CA GLY A 893 -21.21 -44.99 49.18
C GLY A 893 -21.40 -46.27 48.34
N GLY A 894 -20.90 -46.30 47.09
CA GLY A 894 -20.89 -47.45 46.18
C GLY A 894 -22.21 -47.73 45.41
N GLY A 895 -22.20 -48.18 44.15
CA GLY A 895 -21.08 -48.32 43.19
C GLY A 895 -21.45 -49.13 41.93
N SER A 896 -20.89 -48.76 40.76
CA SER A 896 -21.11 -49.38 39.43
C SER A 896 -22.53 -49.23 38.81
N ARG A 897 -22.73 -49.13 37.48
CA ARG A 897 -21.78 -49.10 36.34
C ARG A 897 -22.43 -48.43 35.08
N LEU A 898 -21.58 -48.16 34.07
CA LEU A 898 -21.88 -47.92 32.64
C LEU A 898 -22.47 -46.55 32.19
N THR A 899 -21.59 -45.77 31.52
CA THR A 899 -21.80 -45.03 30.25
C THR A 899 -23.14 -44.31 29.99
N GLY A 900 -23.24 -42.98 29.85
CA GLY A 900 -22.21 -41.93 29.95
C GLY A 900 -21.85 -41.23 28.62
N ALA A 901 -22.68 -40.30 28.18
CA ALA A 901 -22.35 -39.24 27.21
C ALA A 901 -23.33 -38.06 27.38
N GLY A 902 -22.88 -36.96 28.00
CA GLY A 902 -23.70 -35.77 28.25
C GLY A 902 -23.29 -34.58 27.37
N GLY A 903 -24.24 -33.70 27.03
CA GLY A 903 -23.95 -32.41 26.39
C GLY A 903 -23.78 -31.28 27.42
N GLY A 904 -22.97 -30.26 27.11
CA GLY A 904 -22.72 -29.15 28.03
C GLY A 904 -21.76 -28.06 27.52
N ILE A 905 -22.27 -27.16 26.68
CA ILE A 905 -21.95 -25.72 26.55
C ILE A 905 -20.52 -25.25 26.93
N GLY A 906 -19.78 -24.70 25.96
CA GLY A 906 -18.49 -24.02 26.17
C GLY A 906 -18.21 -22.88 25.19
N THR A 907 -18.53 -21.66 25.61
CA THR A 907 -18.18 -20.32 25.07
C THR A 907 -17.23 -20.22 23.85
N ALA A 908 -17.69 -19.57 22.78
CA ALA A 908 -16.87 -19.24 21.61
C ALA A 908 -16.05 -17.94 21.78
N SER A 909 -14.87 -17.89 21.15
CA SER A 909 -14.08 -16.67 20.91
C SER A 909 -13.73 -16.59 19.42
N MET A 910 -14.00 -15.45 18.77
CA MET A 910 -13.80 -15.30 17.32
C MET A 910 -12.45 -14.68 16.98
N ALA A 911 -11.59 -15.45 16.31
CA ALA A 911 -10.48 -14.92 15.51
C ALA A 911 -10.87 -14.94 14.02
N LYS A 912 -10.54 -13.87 13.28
CA LYS A 912 -10.86 -13.75 11.86
C LYS A 912 -9.89 -14.57 11.00
N ALA A 913 -10.41 -15.35 10.05
CA ALA A 913 -9.66 -15.95 8.96
C ALA A 913 -10.42 -15.76 7.64
N SER A 914 -9.71 -15.51 6.54
CA SER A 914 -10.29 -15.14 5.25
C SER A 914 -10.87 -16.35 4.50
N LEU A 915 -12.05 -16.19 3.91
CA LEU A 915 -12.67 -17.20 3.04
C LEU A 915 -12.28 -16.98 1.58
N THR A 916 -11.72 -18.01 0.94
CA THR A 916 -11.48 -18.06 -0.51
C THR A 916 -11.83 -19.46 -1.02
N ALA A 917 -13.09 -19.67 -1.39
CA ALA A 917 -13.57 -20.92 -1.96
C ALA A 917 -14.75 -20.66 -2.90
N VAL A 918 -14.58 -20.97 -4.19
CA VAL A 918 -15.66 -20.94 -5.20
C VAL A 918 -16.07 -22.37 -5.49
N SER A 919 -17.29 -22.75 -5.12
CA SER A 919 -17.81 -24.11 -5.30
C SER A 919 -18.32 -24.34 -6.72
N SER A 920 -17.70 -25.26 -7.45
CA SER A 920 -18.20 -25.76 -8.74
C SER A 920 -19.28 -26.83 -8.56
N VAL A 921 -20.52 -26.53 -8.96
CA VAL A 921 -21.62 -27.51 -9.00
C VAL A 921 -21.72 -28.11 -10.40
N GLY A 922 -21.37 -29.39 -10.55
CA GLY A 922 -21.58 -30.15 -11.78
C GLY A 922 -22.92 -30.90 -11.77
N ARG A 923 -23.69 -30.79 -12.86
CA ARG A 923 -24.80 -31.70 -13.17
C ARG A 923 -24.52 -32.41 -14.49
N LYS A 924 -24.68 -33.74 -14.52
CA LYS A 924 -24.70 -34.52 -15.77
C LYS A 924 -26.04 -34.28 -16.50
N PRO A 925 -26.06 -34.18 -17.85
CA PRO A 925 -27.29 -34.36 -18.62
C PRO A 925 -27.70 -35.84 -18.63
N ASN A 926 -28.93 -36.13 -19.05
CA ASN A 926 -29.44 -37.50 -19.17
C ASN A 926 -30.47 -37.56 -20.31
N ARG A 927 -30.22 -38.44 -21.29
CA ARG A 927 -30.74 -38.42 -22.67
C ARG A 927 -30.25 -37.24 -23.52
#